data_AF-A0A3A0A3G1-F1
#
_entry.id   AF-A0A3A0A3G1-F1
#
_cell.length_a   1.000
_cell.length_b   1.000
_cell.length_c   1.000
_cell.angle_alpha   90.00
_cell.angle_beta   90.00
_cell.angle_gamma   90.00
#
_symmetry.space_group_name_H-M   'P 1'
#
loop_
_entity.id
_entity.type
_entity.pdbx_description
1 polymer ?
#
loop_
_entity_poly.entity_id
_entity_poly.type
_entity_poly.pdbx_seq_one_letter_code
_entity_poly.pdbx_strand_id
1 'polypeptide(L)'
;MASNHVYSFTTADPPPVPPDDGPGGPILVISAAANPFSRYYTEILRAEGLNLFLATDISKVSAATLDAYDVVILGEMPLTSAQVTMFTNWVTAGGNLIAMRPDKQLAGLLGLTTTPATLAEGYLLVDTTTQPGFGIVGETIQFHGTADLYNLAGANRVATLYTNATTPAAGNAPAATLRTVGSNGGQAAAFTYDLARSIVYTRQGNPAWAGQNRDGLVPNRSNDMFYGNLEGAPEPDWVNLDKVAIPQADEQQRLLANLILYMNADRKPLPRFWYFPKNHKAVVIMTGDDHGVGLTKLHFDTFQQLSPPNCSVADWECIRGTSYVYTVSPFTAEEAFTYNAAGFEVALHVNTGCADYTASSLAADFSSQLAGFQAKYSTLPAPVTNRTHCIAWSDWATQALVSAQHGIRLDTNYYYFPGSWVNGRDGFFTGSGMIMRFADLDGTLIDVYQATTQMTDESNQNYPATADVLLDRALGPEGYYGAFTANMHTDRDTDNPVAIIQSAQARGVPVITARQMLTWVDGRNSSAFSSLNWNGNTLTFSINAGTGARNLRAMLPAQTSAGAITSINYNGAPISFSTEVIKGVTYVIFPAQNGLYQASTTPIPPDTEAPTVAISSPANGAVVTGTVAVAATASDNVAVAGVQFRLNGANLGAEDTVAPYAVSWDSTTVANGTYQLTAVARDAAGNTTTSSPVDVTVDNVPDTTPPTVTSVTPPAGSVNVAAGANITVIFDEPMDAATINATTIQLRDAANTVVPASVSYNAANRTATLDPTDLLLSSTTYTALVRGGSTDPRVKDVAGNALANDFTWSFTTAAPSPFVSIWDETAVPTLASKDDSNAIEVGVKFQSDIAGYVSGIRFYKGAANIGTHIGNLWSSSGQLLASATFVNETASGWQQVFFATPVLIEANTTYVASYHAAVGRYAYDENYFATNGVNSPPLRALSTGAASGNGVFRYGATSGFPTESFNASNYWVDVLFSTSIVEDTTAPTVVGVGPVAGASGVAVSTVVTATFSEALDPASINGTTFELRDGQGAVVAASVSYAAGALTASLTPASALA
;
A
#
# COMPACT_ATOMS: atom_id res chain seq x y z
N MET A 1 9.17 43.18 -77.21
CA MET A 1 8.44 42.87 -75.95
C MET A 1 8.94 41.54 -75.44
N ALA A 2 9.44 41.52 -74.20
CA ALA A 2 10.05 40.36 -73.56
C ALA A 2 9.02 39.68 -72.64
N SER A 3 9.01 38.35 -72.62
CA SER A 3 8.19 37.53 -71.71
C SER A 3 9.09 36.80 -70.71
N ASN A 4 8.90 37.07 -69.42
CA ASN A 4 9.59 36.40 -68.32
C ASN A 4 9.11 34.94 -68.18
N HIS A 5 10.02 34.03 -67.86
CA HIS A 5 9.73 32.65 -67.45
C HIS A 5 9.92 32.51 -65.93
N VAL A 6 9.01 31.78 -65.30
CA VAL A 6 9.03 31.42 -63.87
C VAL A 6 9.37 29.93 -63.76
N TYR A 7 10.27 29.58 -62.84
CA TYR A 7 10.56 28.19 -62.45
C TYR A 7 10.26 27.97 -60.96
N SER A 8 9.76 26.79 -60.64
CA SER A 8 9.52 26.27 -59.28
C SER A 8 10.27 24.96 -59.07
N PHE A 9 10.76 24.71 -57.85
CA PHE A 9 11.38 23.46 -57.41
C PHE A 9 10.76 22.99 -56.10
N THR A 10 10.81 21.68 -55.83
CA THR A 10 10.40 21.05 -54.57
C THR A 10 11.65 20.75 -53.75
N THR A 11 11.72 21.17 -52.50
CA THR A 11 12.76 20.71 -51.57
C THR A 11 12.49 19.25 -51.19
N ALA A 12 13.54 18.45 -51.00
CA ALA A 12 13.39 17.11 -50.42
C ALA A 12 12.66 17.20 -49.07
N ASP A 13 11.88 16.18 -48.72
CA ASP A 13 11.32 16.04 -47.38
C ASP A 13 12.45 16.18 -46.34
N PRO A 14 12.19 16.80 -45.18
CA PRO A 14 13.15 16.83 -44.09
C PRO A 14 13.64 15.39 -43.80
N PRO A 15 14.92 15.18 -43.46
CA PRO A 15 15.36 13.88 -43.00
C PRO A 15 14.47 13.42 -41.85
N PRO A 16 14.09 12.13 -41.78
CA PRO A 16 13.31 11.62 -40.67
C PRO A 16 14.01 11.98 -39.36
N VAL A 17 13.21 12.42 -38.39
CA VAL A 17 13.67 12.75 -37.05
C VAL A 17 14.45 11.54 -36.49
N PRO A 18 15.65 11.74 -35.90
CA PRO A 18 16.40 10.63 -35.32
C PRO A 18 15.47 9.81 -34.41
N PRO A 19 15.53 8.47 -34.45
CA PRO A 19 14.66 7.65 -33.61
C PRO A 19 14.67 8.10 -32.15
N ASP A 20 15.80 8.57 -31.62
CA ASP A 20 15.93 9.06 -30.25
C ASP A 20 15.20 10.36 -29.92
N ASP A 21 14.85 11.15 -30.92
CA ASP A 21 14.20 12.45 -30.73
C ASP A 21 12.68 12.29 -30.58
N GLY A 22 12.14 11.12 -30.92
CA GLY A 22 10.70 10.82 -30.83
C GLY A 22 9.89 11.36 -32.03
N PRO A 23 8.65 10.89 -32.20
CA PRO A 23 7.83 11.19 -33.38
C PRO A 23 7.14 12.57 -33.32
N GLY A 24 7.33 13.34 -32.24
CA GLY A 24 6.54 14.53 -31.91
C GLY A 24 5.33 14.20 -31.03
N GLY A 25 4.56 15.23 -30.68
CA GLY A 25 3.39 15.09 -29.81
C GLY A 25 3.30 16.23 -28.79
N PRO A 26 2.39 16.13 -27.80
CA PRO A 26 2.17 17.19 -26.82
C PRO A 26 3.24 17.26 -25.72
N ILE A 27 4.19 16.31 -25.67
CA ILE A 27 5.27 16.31 -24.68
C ILE A 27 6.57 16.81 -25.33
N LEU A 28 7.22 17.81 -24.73
CA LEU A 28 8.56 18.26 -25.10
C LEU A 28 9.57 17.84 -24.05
N VAL A 29 10.59 17.10 -24.43
CA VAL A 29 11.78 16.85 -23.62
C VAL A 29 12.85 17.87 -24.00
N ILE A 30 13.20 18.73 -23.06
CA ILE A 30 14.28 19.71 -23.23
C ILE A 30 15.54 19.15 -22.60
N SER A 31 16.52 18.85 -23.45
CA SER A 31 17.84 18.37 -23.07
C SER A 31 18.89 19.47 -23.19
N ALA A 32 20.07 19.23 -22.62
CA ALA A 32 21.25 20.06 -22.81
C ALA A 32 22.40 19.17 -23.30
N ALA A 33 23.06 19.56 -24.39
CA ALA A 33 24.25 18.87 -24.90
C ALA A 33 25.38 18.79 -23.85
N ALA A 34 25.41 19.74 -22.90
CA ALA A 34 26.37 19.73 -21.78
C ALA A 34 26.05 18.71 -20.68
N ASN A 35 24.84 18.13 -20.66
CA ASN A 35 24.43 17.08 -19.73
C ASN A 35 23.62 16.00 -20.50
N PRO A 36 24.29 15.03 -21.15
CA PRO A 36 23.63 14.00 -21.95
C PRO A 36 22.57 13.17 -21.21
N PHE A 37 22.65 13.03 -19.87
CA PHE A 37 21.58 12.40 -19.06
C PHE A 37 20.20 13.01 -19.32
N SER A 38 20.12 14.31 -19.59
CA SER A 38 18.86 15.00 -19.91
C SER A 38 18.19 14.48 -21.20
N ARG A 39 18.90 13.73 -22.05
CA ARG A 39 18.34 13.05 -23.22
C ARG A 39 17.74 11.68 -22.88
N TYR A 40 18.17 11.05 -21.80
CA TYR A 40 17.75 9.71 -21.39
C TYR A 40 16.26 9.65 -20.96
N TYR A 41 15.62 10.80 -20.68
CA TYR A 41 14.17 10.86 -20.50
C TYR A 41 13.38 10.32 -21.70
N THR A 42 13.95 10.36 -22.91
CA THR A 42 13.33 9.73 -24.10
C THR A 42 13.19 8.22 -23.95
N GLU A 43 14.16 7.57 -23.31
CA GLU A 43 14.14 6.13 -23.01
C GLU A 43 13.15 5.81 -21.89
N ILE A 44 13.11 6.65 -20.84
CA ILE A 44 12.14 6.51 -19.73
C ILE A 44 10.70 6.60 -20.25
N LEU A 45 10.41 7.59 -21.11
CA LEU A 45 9.09 7.74 -21.70
C LEU A 45 8.73 6.53 -22.58
N ARG A 46 9.70 5.96 -23.32
CA ARG A 46 9.51 4.74 -24.10
C ARG A 46 9.24 3.52 -23.24
N ALA A 47 9.99 3.32 -22.15
CA ALA A 47 9.74 2.23 -21.21
C ALA A 47 8.28 2.28 -20.73
N GLU A 48 7.80 3.47 -20.37
CA GLU A 48 6.41 3.72 -19.99
C GLU A 48 5.42 3.73 -21.17
N GLY A 49 5.87 3.65 -22.41
CA GLY A 49 5.02 3.61 -23.60
C GLY A 49 4.42 4.95 -24.02
N LEU A 50 4.89 6.04 -23.42
CA LEU A 50 4.57 7.42 -23.81
C LEU A 50 5.40 7.79 -25.05
N ASN A 51 4.99 7.32 -26.22
CA ASN A 51 5.70 7.59 -27.48
C ASN A 51 5.08 8.75 -28.29
N LEU A 52 4.83 9.86 -27.60
CA LEU A 52 4.20 11.09 -28.11
C LEU A 52 4.98 12.33 -27.63
N PHE A 53 6.29 12.29 -27.83
CA PHE A 53 7.20 13.37 -27.45
C PHE A 53 8.09 13.81 -28.60
N LEU A 54 8.62 15.02 -28.49
CA LEU A 54 9.81 15.46 -29.19
C LEU A 54 10.91 15.76 -28.17
N ALA A 55 12.16 15.43 -28.46
CA ALA A 55 13.31 15.83 -27.68
C ALA A 55 14.18 16.84 -28.43
N THR A 56 14.52 17.97 -27.80
CA THR A 56 15.36 19.01 -28.41
C THR A 56 16.36 19.58 -27.41
N ASP A 57 17.49 20.06 -27.92
CA ASP A 57 18.43 20.84 -27.11
C ASP A 57 17.84 22.21 -26.77
N ILE A 58 18.10 22.69 -25.54
CA ILE A 58 17.66 23.99 -25.02
C ILE A 58 18.04 25.17 -25.94
N SER A 59 19.14 25.09 -26.70
CA SER A 59 19.55 26.14 -27.65
C SER A 59 18.56 26.34 -28.81
N LYS A 60 17.68 25.37 -29.05
CA LYS A 60 16.64 25.42 -30.10
C LYS A 60 15.25 25.78 -29.53
N VAL A 61 15.14 25.98 -28.22
CA VAL A 61 13.86 26.28 -27.56
C VAL A 61 13.62 27.78 -27.53
N SER A 62 12.43 28.18 -27.97
CA SER A 62 11.91 29.54 -27.92
C SER A 62 10.49 29.53 -27.34
N ALA A 63 9.93 30.71 -27.01
CA ALA A 63 8.54 30.81 -26.57
C ALA A 63 7.58 30.18 -27.59
N ALA A 64 7.79 30.46 -28.89
CA ALA A 64 7.01 29.87 -29.97
C ALA A 64 7.17 28.34 -30.06
N THR A 65 8.32 27.80 -29.64
CA THR A 65 8.50 26.36 -29.52
C THR A 65 7.62 25.80 -28.41
N LEU A 66 7.59 26.43 -27.24
CA LEU A 66 6.82 25.95 -26.08
C LEU A 66 5.30 25.97 -26.32
N ASP A 67 4.80 26.96 -27.06
CA ASP A 67 3.36 27.11 -27.36
C ASP A 67 2.76 25.92 -28.13
N ALA A 68 3.60 25.08 -28.75
CA ALA A 68 3.18 23.89 -29.48
C ALA A 68 2.99 22.64 -28.59
N TYR A 69 3.36 22.71 -27.31
CA TYR A 69 3.36 21.55 -26.40
C TYR A 69 2.47 21.78 -25.19
N ASP A 70 1.89 20.69 -24.70
CA ASP A 70 1.07 20.73 -23.50
C ASP A 70 1.94 20.58 -22.23
N VAL A 71 2.92 19.68 -22.27
CA VAL A 71 3.82 19.33 -21.16
C VAL A 71 5.27 19.46 -21.59
N VAL A 72 6.09 20.07 -20.74
CA VAL A 72 7.54 20.22 -20.92
C VAL A 72 8.28 19.52 -19.79
N ILE A 73 9.15 18.57 -20.13
CA ILE A 73 10.11 17.96 -19.23
C ILE A 73 11.44 18.66 -19.45
N LEU A 74 11.91 19.40 -18.44
CA LEU A 74 13.18 20.11 -18.46
C LEU A 74 14.23 19.33 -17.67
N GLY A 75 15.23 18.78 -18.36
CA GLY A 75 16.35 18.09 -17.71
C GLY A 75 17.22 19.03 -16.86
N GLU A 76 18.14 18.46 -16.08
CA GLU A 76 19.07 19.23 -15.26
C GLU A 76 20.03 20.05 -16.15
N MET A 77 19.96 21.37 -16.05
CA MET A 77 20.85 22.31 -16.74
C MET A 77 20.79 23.71 -16.12
N PRO A 78 21.85 24.53 -16.25
CA PRO A 78 21.77 25.94 -15.91
C PRO A 78 20.88 26.71 -16.91
N LEU A 79 20.15 27.70 -16.42
CA LEU A 79 19.30 28.58 -17.25
C LEU A 79 19.77 30.03 -17.23
N THR A 80 19.65 30.68 -18.38
CA THR A 80 19.76 32.15 -18.47
C THR A 80 18.49 32.79 -17.90
N SER A 81 18.58 34.03 -17.41
CA SER A 81 17.40 34.75 -16.91
C SER A 81 16.31 34.91 -17.97
N ALA A 82 16.67 35.02 -19.25
CA ALA A 82 15.71 35.06 -20.36
C ALA A 82 14.93 33.74 -20.50
N GLN A 83 15.59 32.59 -20.32
CA GLN A 83 14.94 31.28 -20.33
C GLN A 83 14.04 31.09 -19.10
N VAL A 84 14.46 31.56 -17.92
CA VAL A 84 13.64 31.54 -16.70
C VAL A 84 12.34 32.35 -16.92
N THR A 85 12.45 33.55 -17.49
CA THR A 85 11.28 34.37 -17.84
C THR A 85 10.40 33.68 -18.88
N MET A 86 10.99 33.06 -19.91
CA MET A 86 10.26 32.32 -20.94
C MET A 86 9.41 31.18 -20.34
N PHE A 87 10.02 30.31 -19.51
CA PHE A 87 9.28 29.23 -18.85
C PHE A 87 8.22 29.76 -17.88
N THR A 88 8.56 30.80 -17.11
CA THR A 88 7.60 31.42 -16.16
C THR A 88 6.37 31.97 -16.88
N ASN A 89 6.57 32.69 -17.99
CA ASN A 89 5.48 33.25 -18.79
C ASN A 89 4.63 32.15 -19.42
N TRP A 90 5.26 31.12 -20.00
CA TRP A 90 4.56 30.00 -20.62
C TRP A 90 3.73 29.21 -19.61
N VAL A 91 4.28 28.89 -18.43
CA VAL A 91 3.52 28.23 -17.36
C VAL A 91 2.37 29.10 -16.87
N THR A 92 2.58 30.41 -16.67
CA THR A 92 1.49 31.34 -16.26
C THR A 92 0.38 31.44 -17.30
N ALA A 93 0.70 31.20 -18.58
CA ALA A 93 -0.25 31.13 -19.68
C ALA A 93 -0.98 29.78 -19.81
N GLY A 94 -0.74 28.83 -18.89
CA GLY A 94 -1.40 27.52 -18.86
C GLY A 94 -0.51 26.33 -19.22
N GLY A 95 0.80 26.53 -19.41
CA GLY A 95 1.75 25.44 -19.69
C GLY A 95 2.03 24.55 -18.48
N ASN A 96 2.37 23.28 -18.74
CA ASN A 96 2.73 22.29 -17.71
C ASN A 96 4.25 22.01 -17.73
N LEU A 97 4.98 22.43 -16.69
CA LEU A 97 6.43 22.23 -16.58
C LEU A 97 6.78 21.19 -15.52
N ILE A 98 7.61 20.20 -15.87
CA ILE A 98 8.25 19.27 -14.93
C ILE A 98 9.77 19.49 -15.03
N ALA A 99 10.39 19.99 -13.97
CA ALA A 99 11.82 20.29 -13.95
C ALA A 99 12.60 19.27 -13.10
N MET A 100 13.76 18.85 -13.59
CA MET A 100 14.60 17.79 -13.00
C MET A 100 15.85 18.43 -12.40
N ARG A 101 16.07 18.26 -11.09
CA ARG A 101 17.06 19.00 -10.29
C ARG A 101 17.17 20.46 -10.76
N PRO A 102 16.10 21.24 -10.59
CA PRO A 102 15.90 22.49 -11.33
C PRO A 102 16.99 23.52 -11.03
N ASP A 103 17.32 24.34 -12.04
CA ASP A 103 18.09 25.57 -11.83
C ASP A 103 17.41 26.41 -10.72
N LYS A 104 18.22 26.89 -9.77
CA LYS A 104 17.75 27.60 -8.58
C LYS A 104 16.89 28.82 -8.91
N GLN A 105 17.07 29.44 -10.08
CA GLN A 105 16.26 30.57 -10.54
C GLN A 105 14.78 30.19 -10.79
N LEU A 106 14.46 28.91 -11.00
CA LEU A 106 13.08 28.44 -11.13
C LEU A 106 12.37 28.19 -9.80
N ALA A 107 13.06 28.24 -8.65
CA ALA A 107 12.49 27.87 -7.35
C ALA A 107 11.18 28.62 -7.04
N GLY A 108 11.12 29.92 -7.33
CA GLY A 108 9.90 30.72 -7.14
C GLY A 108 8.72 30.29 -8.00
N LEU A 109 8.95 29.88 -9.25
CA LEU A 109 7.92 29.31 -10.13
C LEU A 109 7.42 27.98 -9.59
N LEU A 110 8.35 27.12 -9.18
CA LEU A 110 8.09 25.77 -8.68
C LEU A 110 7.49 25.74 -7.26
N GLY A 111 7.32 26.89 -6.61
CA GLY A 111 6.80 26.98 -5.24
C GLY A 111 7.77 26.43 -4.20
N LEU A 112 9.06 26.71 -4.40
CA LEU A 112 10.16 26.24 -3.57
C LEU A 112 10.99 27.42 -3.07
N THR A 113 11.60 27.25 -1.89
CA THR A 113 12.67 28.15 -1.41
C THR A 113 13.99 27.38 -1.38
N THR A 114 15.01 27.96 -2.00
CA THR A 114 16.35 27.36 -2.13
C THR A 114 17.03 27.22 -0.77
N THR A 115 17.71 26.09 -0.56
CA THR A 115 18.70 25.94 0.51
C THR A 115 20.08 25.65 -0.11
N PRO A 116 21.18 25.90 0.61
CA PRO A 116 22.52 25.50 0.15
C PRO A 116 22.79 24.00 0.36
N ALA A 117 21.90 23.27 1.03
CA ALA A 117 22.11 21.88 1.39
C ALA A 117 21.73 20.94 0.23
N THR A 118 22.47 19.85 0.13
CA THR A 118 22.24 18.75 -0.80
C THR A 118 22.25 17.43 -0.04
N LEU A 119 21.62 16.42 -0.62
CA LEU A 119 21.67 15.03 -0.17
C LEU A 119 22.26 14.20 -1.32
N ALA A 120 23.39 13.56 -1.08
CA ALA A 120 24.01 12.64 -2.03
C ALA A 120 23.54 11.22 -1.70
N GLU A 121 22.95 10.56 -2.70
CA GLU A 121 22.27 9.27 -2.56
C GLU A 121 21.15 9.32 -1.50
N GLY A 122 20.34 8.28 -1.42
CA GLY A 122 19.38 8.15 -0.33
C GLY A 122 18.11 7.49 -0.79
N TYR A 123 17.01 7.88 -0.17
CA TYR A 123 15.70 7.29 -0.39
C TYR A 123 14.66 8.38 -0.64
N LEU A 124 13.55 7.99 -1.25
CA LEU A 124 12.33 8.77 -1.32
C LEU A 124 11.12 7.92 -0.92
N LEU A 125 10.12 8.56 -0.33
CA LEU A 125 8.82 7.97 -0.05
C LEU A 125 7.76 8.77 -0.82
N VAL A 126 6.98 8.10 -1.65
CA VAL A 126 5.88 8.70 -2.41
C VAL A 126 4.66 8.80 -1.52
N ASP A 127 3.95 9.93 -1.56
CA ASP A 127 2.64 10.05 -0.93
C ASP A 127 1.61 9.28 -1.74
N THR A 128 1.25 8.08 -1.29
CA THR A 128 0.27 7.22 -1.95
C THR A 128 -1.18 7.57 -1.61
N THR A 129 -1.41 8.57 -0.77
CA THR A 129 -2.76 9.00 -0.34
C THR A 129 -3.33 10.11 -1.23
N THR A 130 -2.53 10.65 -2.14
CA THR A 130 -2.94 11.66 -3.11
C THR A 130 -2.43 11.33 -4.52
N GLN A 131 -3.12 11.84 -5.55
CA GLN A 131 -2.55 11.83 -6.90
C GLN A 131 -1.38 12.83 -6.97
N PRO A 132 -0.30 12.54 -7.73
CA PRO A 132 -0.13 11.41 -8.65
C PRO A 132 0.47 10.13 -8.04
N GLY A 133 0.61 10.05 -6.71
CA GLY A 133 1.29 8.93 -6.03
C GLY A 133 0.47 7.66 -5.86
N PHE A 134 -0.83 7.67 -6.20
CA PHE A 134 -1.69 6.48 -6.13
C PHE A 134 -1.07 5.25 -6.80
N GLY A 135 -1.12 4.12 -6.10
CA GLY A 135 -0.64 2.82 -6.59
C GLY A 135 0.87 2.69 -6.77
N ILE A 136 1.65 3.75 -6.56
CA ILE A 136 3.10 3.66 -6.37
C ILE A 136 3.37 2.96 -5.03
N VAL A 137 4.48 2.26 -4.92
CA VAL A 137 4.86 1.57 -3.68
C VAL A 137 4.86 2.52 -2.46
N GLY A 138 4.19 2.10 -1.38
CA GLY A 138 4.08 2.86 -0.13
C GLY A 138 5.28 2.71 0.80
N GLU A 139 6.45 2.39 0.26
CA GLU A 139 7.70 2.20 0.98
C GLU A 139 8.78 3.13 0.47
N THR A 140 9.80 3.38 1.29
CA THR A 140 11.00 4.08 0.85
C THR A 140 11.71 3.30 -0.26
N ILE A 141 12.05 3.99 -1.35
CA ILE A 141 12.84 3.48 -2.47
C ILE A 141 14.06 4.38 -2.70
N GLN A 142 15.18 3.82 -3.14
CA GLN A 142 16.43 4.53 -3.36
C GLN A 142 16.35 5.43 -4.58
N PHE A 143 16.97 6.60 -4.47
CA PHE A 143 17.44 7.36 -5.62
C PHE A 143 18.95 7.43 -5.57
N HIS A 144 19.56 7.54 -6.75
CA HIS A 144 20.99 7.67 -6.90
C HIS A 144 21.41 9.00 -7.54
N GLY A 145 22.55 9.53 -7.12
CA GLY A 145 23.02 10.87 -7.46
C GLY A 145 22.68 11.92 -6.41
N THR A 146 22.73 13.20 -6.80
CA THR A 146 22.53 14.32 -5.88
C THR A 146 21.12 14.88 -5.95
N ALA A 147 20.47 15.02 -4.79
CA ALA A 147 19.25 15.79 -4.59
C ALA A 147 19.57 17.13 -3.94
N ASP A 148 18.90 18.18 -4.40
CA ASP A 148 18.97 19.49 -3.79
C ASP A 148 17.86 19.64 -2.74
N LEU A 149 18.19 20.13 -1.53
CA LEU A 149 17.20 20.31 -0.49
C LEU A 149 16.46 21.65 -0.67
N TYR A 150 15.13 21.60 -0.62
CA TYR A 150 14.25 22.75 -0.73
C TYR A 150 13.24 22.77 0.41
N ASN A 151 12.82 23.98 0.78
CA ASN A 151 11.60 24.16 1.59
C ASN A 151 10.42 24.42 0.65
N LEU A 152 9.23 23.95 1.03
CA LEU A 152 8.00 24.26 0.29
C LEU A 152 7.61 25.72 0.49
N ALA A 153 7.18 26.37 -0.59
CA ALA A 153 6.67 27.73 -0.64
C ALA A 153 5.46 27.78 -1.60
N GLY A 154 4.38 27.09 -1.23
CA GLY A 154 3.14 27.04 -2.01
C GLY A 154 3.05 25.89 -3.02
N ALA A 155 3.99 24.94 -3.00
CA ALA A 155 3.86 23.68 -3.71
C ALA A 155 3.40 22.55 -2.79
N ASN A 156 2.63 21.61 -3.34
CA ASN A 156 2.30 20.35 -2.70
C ASN A 156 3.47 19.38 -2.86
N ARG A 157 3.64 18.55 -1.83
CA ARG A 157 4.65 17.51 -1.80
C ARG A 157 4.06 16.23 -2.38
N VAL A 158 4.72 15.68 -3.38
CA VAL A 158 4.36 14.40 -4.01
C VAL A 158 5.21 13.26 -3.45
N ALA A 159 6.47 13.53 -3.13
CA ALA A 159 7.36 12.59 -2.47
C ALA A 159 8.32 13.30 -1.51
N THR A 160 8.82 12.59 -0.51
CA THR A 160 9.74 13.10 0.54
C THR A 160 11.10 12.45 0.41
N LEU A 161 12.18 13.20 0.57
CA LEU A 161 13.55 12.68 0.63
C LEU A 161 13.87 12.09 2.01
N TYR A 162 14.72 11.07 2.02
CA TYR A 162 15.14 10.31 3.19
C TYR A 162 16.65 10.06 3.12
N THR A 163 17.37 10.21 4.23
CA THR A 163 18.82 9.97 4.31
C THR A 163 19.17 8.49 4.38
N ASN A 164 18.23 7.66 4.83
CA ASN A 164 18.28 6.21 4.86
C ASN A 164 16.85 5.66 4.78
N ALA A 165 16.67 4.33 4.80
CA ALA A 165 15.35 3.72 4.60
C ALA A 165 14.25 4.17 5.59
N THR A 166 14.58 4.79 6.73
CA THR A 166 13.62 5.15 7.79
C THR A 166 13.66 6.61 8.21
N THR A 167 14.72 7.36 7.90
CA THR A 167 14.94 8.72 8.41
C THR A 167 14.69 9.78 7.33
N PRO A 168 13.65 10.64 7.47
CA PRO A 168 13.42 11.74 6.55
C PRO A 168 14.60 12.71 6.50
N ALA A 169 14.86 13.29 5.33
CA ALA A 169 15.85 14.34 5.16
C ALA A 169 15.46 15.61 5.91
N ALA A 170 16.45 16.45 6.22
CA ALA A 170 16.27 17.67 7.01
C ALA A 170 15.11 18.54 6.47
N GLY A 171 14.26 19.00 7.39
CA GLY A 171 13.08 19.82 7.06
C GLY A 171 11.97 19.08 6.33
N ASN A 172 12.02 17.74 6.28
CA ASN A 172 11.23 16.94 5.35
C ASN A 172 11.39 17.52 3.94
N ALA A 173 12.59 17.50 3.37
CA ALA A 173 12.77 18.04 2.02
C ALA A 173 11.96 17.22 0.99
N PRO A 174 11.30 17.84 -0.01
CA PRO A 174 10.56 17.10 -1.02
C PRO A 174 11.52 16.44 -2.02
N ALA A 175 11.19 15.22 -2.44
CA ALA A 175 11.82 14.53 -3.58
C ALA A 175 11.11 14.88 -4.89
N ALA A 176 9.78 15.05 -4.82
CA ALA A 176 8.95 15.51 -5.92
C ALA A 176 7.86 16.48 -5.41
N THR A 177 7.51 17.50 -6.21
CA THR A 177 6.47 18.49 -5.89
C THR A 177 5.55 18.78 -7.07
N LEU A 178 4.39 19.37 -6.78
CA LEU A 178 3.43 19.85 -7.77
C LEU A 178 2.77 21.14 -7.28
N ARG A 179 2.57 22.10 -8.18
CA ARG A 179 1.94 23.39 -7.91
C ARG A 179 1.12 23.89 -9.10
N THR A 180 -0.03 24.48 -8.82
CA THR A 180 -0.80 25.27 -9.80
C THR A 180 -0.27 26.72 -9.85
N VAL A 181 -0.19 27.28 -11.05
CA VAL A 181 0.43 28.59 -11.36
C VAL A 181 -0.48 29.39 -12.28
N GLY A 182 -0.79 30.63 -11.87
CA GLY A 182 -1.60 31.56 -12.65
C GLY A 182 -3.08 31.21 -12.68
N SER A 183 -3.88 32.07 -13.32
CA SER A 183 -5.35 31.89 -13.45
C SER A 183 -5.77 31.02 -14.63
N ASN A 184 -4.82 30.63 -15.49
CA ASN A 184 -5.08 29.87 -16.72
C ASN A 184 -4.83 28.36 -16.56
N GLY A 185 -4.76 27.87 -15.32
CA GLY A 185 -4.60 26.43 -15.02
C GLY A 185 -3.19 25.88 -15.23
N GLY A 186 -2.16 26.74 -15.37
CA GLY A 186 -0.79 26.29 -15.55
C GLY A 186 -0.26 25.50 -14.37
N GLN A 187 0.68 24.60 -14.59
CA GLN A 187 1.22 23.74 -13.54
C GLN A 187 2.74 23.64 -13.60
N ALA A 188 3.35 23.53 -12.42
CA ALA A 188 4.78 23.47 -12.22
C ALA A 188 5.10 22.37 -11.21
N ALA A 189 5.92 21.41 -11.63
CA ALA A 189 6.37 20.29 -10.82
C ALA A 189 7.90 20.19 -10.84
N ALA A 190 8.47 19.63 -9.79
CA ALA A 190 9.91 19.39 -9.72
C ALA A 190 10.20 18.00 -9.19
N PHE A 191 11.15 17.30 -9.80
CA PHE A 191 11.97 16.32 -9.09
C PHE A 191 13.21 17.06 -8.58
N THR A 192 13.50 16.99 -7.29
CA THR A 192 14.62 17.75 -6.68
C THR A 192 15.98 17.11 -6.92
N TYR A 193 16.00 15.97 -7.61
CA TYR A 193 17.16 15.24 -8.12
C TYR A 193 17.01 14.98 -9.64
N ASP A 194 18.09 14.57 -10.29
CA ASP A 194 18.06 14.17 -11.71
C ASP A 194 17.57 12.71 -11.80
N LEU A 195 16.29 12.54 -12.10
CA LEU A 195 15.66 11.23 -12.23
C LEU A 195 16.31 10.35 -13.32
N ALA A 196 16.75 10.93 -14.44
CA ALA A 196 17.38 10.14 -15.50
C ALA A 196 18.71 9.55 -15.02
N ARG A 197 19.53 10.36 -14.35
CA ARG A 197 20.76 9.88 -13.73
C ARG A 197 20.50 8.83 -12.65
N SER A 198 19.51 9.06 -11.78
CA SER A 198 19.10 8.09 -10.75
C SER A 198 18.75 6.73 -11.36
N ILE A 199 17.95 6.70 -12.43
CA ILE A 199 17.56 5.45 -13.11
C ILE A 199 18.77 4.76 -13.73
N VAL A 200 19.63 5.49 -14.45
CA VAL A 200 20.84 4.92 -15.04
C VAL A 200 21.73 4.31 -13.95
N TYR A 201 21.97 5.02 -12.86
CA TYR A 201 22.82 4.53 -11.77
C TYR A 201 22.18 3.38 -10.99
N THR A 202 20.86 3.39 -10.80
CA THR A 202 20.15 2.24 -10.20
C THR A 202 20.32 0.99 -11.07
N ARG A 203 20.25 1.15 -12.40
CA ARG A 203 20.28 0.03 -13.35
C ARG A 203 21.67 -0.47 -13.72
N GLN A 204 22.65 0.42 -13.75
CA GLN A 204 24.02 0.10 -14.18
C GLN A 204 25.02 -0.06 -13.03
N GLY A 205 24.67 0.43 -11.84
CA GLY A 205 25.48 0.32 -10.62
C GLY A 205 26.19 1.63 -10.27
N ASN A 206 27.07 1.56 -9.28
CA ASN A 206 27.85 2.69 -8.82
C ASN A 206 28.97 3.02 -9.83
N PRO A 207 28.95 4.21 -10.49
CA PRO A 207 29.98 4.58 -11.45
C PRO A 207 31.38 4.67 -10.82
N ALA A 208 31.49 4.95 -9.52
CA ALA A 208 32.79 4.99 -8.83
C ALA A 208 33.41 3.60 -8.64
N TRP A 209 32.62 2.53 -8.75
CA TRP A 209 33.06 1.14 -8.60
C TRP A 209 33.38 0.47 -9.94
N ALA A 210 33.20 1.16 -11.07
CA ALA A 210 33.54 0.64 -12.39
C ALA A 210 35.00 0.18 -12.45
N GLY A 211 35.22 -1.06 -12.89
CA GLY A 211 36.55 -1.68 -13.02
C GLY A 211 37.19 -2.12 -11.70
N GLN A 212 36.46 -2.11 -10.59
CA GLN A 212 36.91 -2.69 -9.33
C GLN A 212 36.42 -4.13 -9.19
N ASN A 213 37.28 -5.01 -8.67
CA ASN A 213 36.87 -6.33 -8.19
C ASN A 213 36.40 -6.19 -6.74
N ARG A 214 35.10 -6.24 -6.49
CA ARG A 214 34.52 -5.99 -5.16
C ARG A 214 34.06 -7.26 -4.47
N ASP A 215 33.67 -8.27 -5.23
CA ASP A 215 33.27 -9.58 -4.69
C ASP A 215 34.44 -10.56 -4.46
N GLY A 216 35.65 -10.22 -4.92
CA GLY A 216 36.86 -11.03 -4.79
C GLY A 216 37.01 -12.14 -5.85
N LEU A 217 36.11 -12.21 -6.83
CA LEU A 217 36.06 -13.24 -7.86
C LEU A 217 36.54 -12.68 -9.20
N VAL A 218 37.43 -13.39 -9.89
CA VAL A 218 37.93 -12.98 -11.21
C VAL A 218 37.15 -13.65 -12.36
N PRO A 219 36.97 -13.00 -13.53
CA PRO A 219 37.26 -11.59 -13.83
C PRO A 219 36.28 -10.64 -13.15
N ASN A 220 36.43 -9.32 -13.33
CA ASN A 220 35.40 -8.37 -12.90
C ASN A 220 34.09 -8.63 -13.64
N ARG A 221 32.97 -8.39 -12.97
CA ARG A 221 31.60 -8.64 -13.44
C ARG A 221 30.70 -7.46 -13.17
N SER A 222 29.53 -7.44 -13.81
CA SER A 222 28.57 -6.35 -13.64
C SER A 222 28.11 -6.18 -12.18
N ASN A 223 28.05 -7.27 -11.41
CA ASN A 223 27.63 -7.25 -10.00
C ASN A 223 28.62 -6.51 -9.09
N ASP A 224 29.89 -6.37 -9.49
CA ASP A 224 30.87 -5.62 -8.70
C ASP A 224 30.45 -4.15 -8.54
N MET A 225 29.74 -3.57 -9.50
CA MET A 225 29.19 -2.21 -9.39
C MET A 225 28.01 -2.10 -8.41
N PHE A 226 27.58 -3.20 -7.79
CA PHE A 226 26.49 -3.25 -6.82
C PHE A 226 26.91 -3.83 -5.47
N TYR A 227 27.99 -4.61 -5.44
CA TYR A 227 28.48 -5.30 -4.26
C TYR A 227 29.21 -4.35 -3.31
N GLY A 228 28.59 -4.07 -2.16
CA GLY A 228 29.11 -3.11 -1.19
C GLY A 228 30.29 -3.63 -0.35
N ASN A 229 30.32 -4.92 -0.06
CA ASN A 229 31.20 -5.54 0.94
C ASN A 229 32.64 -5.81 0.47
N LEU A 230 33.29 -4.82 -0.16
CA LEU A 230 34.69 -4.91 -0.58
C LEU A 230 35.61 -5.19 0.62
N GLU A 231 36.51 -6.18 0.48
CA GLU A 231 37.45 -6.56 1.55
C GLU A 231 38.31 -5.36 1.97
N GLY A 232 38.30 -5.04 3.27
CA GLY A 232 39.07 -3.93 3.84
C GLY A 232 38.43 -2.54 3.68
N ALA A 233 37.34 -2.40 2.91
CA ALA A 233 36.60 -1.14 2.73
C ALA A 233 35.10 -1.39 2.47
N PRO A 234 34.35 -1.97 3.43
CA PRO A 234 32.95 -2.29 3.22
C PRO A 234 32.08 -1.01 3.15
N GLU A 235 31.23 -0.96 2.14
CA GLU A 235 30.16 0.02 1.94
C GLU A 235 28.81 -0.72 1.87
N PRO A 236 27.67 -0.03 2.04
CA PRO A 236 26.36 -0.63 1.74
C PRO A 236 26.29 -1.08 0.28
N ASP A 237 25.54 -2.15 -0.01
CA ASP A 237 25.22 -2.50 -1.39
C ASP A 237 24.56 -1.32 -2.11
N TRP A 238 24.90 -1.12 -3.38
CA TRP A 238 24.42 0.02 -4.15
C TRP A 238 22.90 0.07 -4.18
N VAL A 239 22.29 -1.07 -4.54
CA VAL A 239 20.87 -1.34 -4.33
C VAL A 239 20.74 -2.14 -3.04
N ASN A 240 19.96 -1.61 -2.10
CA ASN A 240 19.67 -2.23 -0.82
C ASN A 240 18.93 -3.55 -1.03
N LEU A 241 19.62 -4.65 -0.71
CA LEU A 241 19.09 -5.98 -0.93
C LEU A 241 17.88 -6.33 -0.05
N ASP A 242 17.61 -5.60 1.03
CA ASP A 242 16.40 -5.79 1.84
C ASP A 242 15.15 -5.24 1.14
N LYS A 243 15.35 -4.42 0.09
CA LYS A 243 14.30 -3.85 -0.76
C LYS A 243 14.37 -4.34 -2.21
N VAL A 244 15.19 -5.36 -2.48
CA VAL A 244 15.41 -5.90 -3.84
C VAL A 244 14.13 -6.42 -4.50
N ALA A 245 13.11 -6.75 -3.70
CA ALA A 245 11.79 -7.13 -4.19
C ALA A 245 11.08 -6.04 -5.00
N ILE A 246 11.42 -4.76 -4.76
CA ILE A 246 10.78 -3.60 -5.38
C ILE A 246 11.59 -3.20 -6.62
N PRO A 247 10.98 -3.02 -7.80
CA PRO A 247 11.65 -2.46 -8.96
C PRO A 247 11.77 -0.93 -8.81
N GLN A 248 12.68 -0.49 -7.95
CA GLN A 248 12.83 0.90 -7.49
C GLN A 248 13.00 1.93 -8.62
N ALA A 249 13.69 1.58 -9.71
CA ALA A 249 13.81 2.43 -10.89
C ALA A 249 12.48 2.51 -11.67
N ASP A 250 11.74 1.40 -11.77
CA ASP A 250 10.47 1.38 -12.49
C ASP A 250 9.38 2.15 -11.73
N GLU A 251 9.34 2.07 -10.40
CA GLU A 251 8.42 2.87 -9.58
C GLU A 251 8.66 4.38 -9.73
N GLN A 252 9.93 4.82 -9.82
CA GLN A 252 10.26 6.23 -10.09
C GLN A 252 9.83 6.67 -11.49
N GLN A 253 10.04 5.83 -12.52
CA GLN A 253 9.57 6.10 -13.89
C GLN A 253 8.04 6.21 -13.93
N ARG A 254 7.37 5.33 -13.18
CA ARG A 254 5.91 5.32 -13.09
C ARG A 254 5.36 6.56 -12.43
N LEU A 255 6.02 7.08 -11.39
CA LEU A 255 5.66 8.34 -10.77
C LEU A 255 5.74 9.50 -11.79
N LEU A 256 6.79 9.54 -12.63
CA LEU A 256 6.89 10.54 -13.71
C LEU A 256 5.74 10.39 -14.71
N ALA A 257 5.40 9.17 -15.13
CA ALA A 257 4.29 8.94 -16.05
C ALA A 257 2.94 9.37 -15.44
N ASN A 258 2.68 9.06 -14.16
CA ASN A 258 1.48 9.50 -13.45
C ASN A 258 1.41 11.03 -13.34
N LEU A 259 2.53 11.68 -13.05
CA LEU A 259 2.60 13.14 -12.98
C LEU A 259 2.30 13.79 -14.34
N ILE A 260 2.88 13.28 -15.44
CA ILE A 260 2.59 13.78 -16.80
C ILE A 260 1.09 13.67 -17.11
N LEU A 261 0.48 12.52 -16.81
CA LEU A 261 -0.94 12.27 -17.07
C LEU A 261 -1.84 13.14 -16.20
N TYR A 262 -1.51 13.28 -14.92
CA TYR A 262 -2.24 14.12 -13.98
C TYR A 262 -2.22 15.59 -14.42
N MET A 263 -1.04 16.12 -14.74
CA MET A 263 -0.89 17.51 -15.14
C MET A 263 -1.59 17.84 -16.45
N ASN A 264 -1.78 16.84 -17.33
CA ASN A 264 -2.43 17.04 -18.63
C ASN A 264 -3.92 16.67 -18.67
N ALA A 265 -4.49 16.24 -17.54
CA ALA A 265 -5.83 15.65 -17.48
C ALA A 265 -6.96 16.64 -17.86
N ASP A 266 -6.76 17.93 -17.58
CA ASP A 266 -7.69 19.02 -17.92
C ASP A 266 -7.64 19.40 -19.41
N ARG A 267 -6.50 19.15 -20.07
CA ARG A 267 -6.28 19.50 -21.48
C ARG A 267 -6.78 18.42 -22.43
N LYS A 268 -6.19 17.23 -22.37
CA LYS A 268 -6.55 16.09 -23.22
C LYS A 268 -6.02 14.78 -22.65
N PRO A 269 -6.74 13.66 -22.79
CA PRO A 269 -6.23 12.38 -22.37
C PRO A 269 -5.06 11.96 -23.28
N LEU A 270 -3.94 11.58 -22.68
CA LEU A 270 -2.74 11.13 -23.41
C LEU A 270 -2.71 9.60 -23.51
N PRO A 271 -2.64 9.03 -24.71
CA PRO A 271 -2.52 7.58 -24.89
C PRO A 271 -1.09 7.10 -24.62
N ARG A 272 -0.92 5.82 -24.29
CA ARG A 272 0.40 5.16 -24.19
C ARG A 272 0.30 3.69 -24.61
N PHE A 273 1.42 3.08 -24.99
CA PHE A 273 1.46 1.66 -25.34
C PHE A 273 1.64 0.76 -24.10
N TRP A 274 0.94 -0.36 -24.08
CA TRP A 274 1.12 -1.42 -23.07
C TRP A 274 2.53 -2.03 -23.17
N TYR A 275 3.03 -2.62 -22.08
CA TYR A 275 4.39 -3.15 -21.93
C TYR A 275 4.78 -4.29 -22.87
N PHE A 276 4.01 -5.40 -22.86
CA PHE A 276 4.28 -6.62 -23.64
C PHE A 276 3.09 -7.00 -24.55
N PRO A 277 3.27 -7.88 -25.56
CA PRO A 277 2.19 -8.29 -26.45
C PRO A 277 0.96 -8.80 -25.69
N LYS A 278 -0.24 -8.67 -26.28
CA LYS A 278 -1.49 -9.25 -25.74
C LYS A 278 -1.89 -8.81 -24.31
N ASN A 279 -1.29 -7.76 -23.76
CA ASN A 279 -1.42 -7.32 -22.36
C ASN A 279 -0.66 -8.19 -21.33
N HIS A 280 0.36 -8.95 -21.74
CA HIS A 280 1.19 -9.63 -20.75
C HIS A 280 1.84 -8.63 -19.79
N LYS A 281 1.90 -8.98 -18.50
CA LYS A 281 2.55 -8.21 -17.42
C LYS A 281 3.97 -8.69 -17.15
N ALA A 282 4.26 -9.93 -17.51
CA ALA A 282 5.55 -10.56 -17.38
C ALA A 282 5.92 -11.31 -18.65
N VAL A 283 7.21 -11.50 -18.88
CA VAL A 283 7.77 -12.41 -19.88
C VAL A 283 9.05 -13.03 -19.34
N VAL A 284 9.30 -14.30 -19.62
CA VAL A 284 10.58 -14.96 -19.35
C VAL A 284 11.42 -14.95 -20.61
N ILE A 285 12.62 -14.37 -20.55
CA ILE A 285 13.63 -14.49 -21.60
C ILE A 285 14.50 -15.68 -21.22
N MET A 286 14.33 -16.81 -21.90
CA MET A 286 15.08 -18.03 -21.60
C MET A 286 16.38 -18.05 -22.41
N THR A 287 17.51 -17.93 -21.74
CA THR A 287 18.85 -18.00 -22.33
C THR A 287 19.66 -19.13 -21.74
N GLY A 288 20.75 -19.50 -22.42
CA GLY A 288 21.69 -20.44 -21.83
C GLY A 288 23.01 -20.58 -22.55
N ASP A 289 23.99 -21.07 -21.80
CA ASP A 289 25.39 -21.16 -22.21
C ASP A 289 25.74 -22.59 -22.67
N ASP A 290 26.42 -22.73 -23.81
CA ASP A 290 26.97 -24.01 -24.32
C ASP A 290 28.47 -23.88 -24.58
N HIS A 291 29.27 -24.48 -23.70
CA HIS A 291 30.73 -24.49 -23.74
C HIS A 291 31.29 -25.56 -24.67
N GLY A 292 30.44 -26.16 -25.50
CA GLY A 292 30.81 -27.09 -26.55
C GLY A 292 30.59 -28.57 -26.23
N VAL A 293 29.69 -28.88 -25.30
CA VAL A 293 29.33 -30.28 -24.94
C VAL A 293 28.21 -30.81 -25.83
N GLY A 294 27.32 -29.94 -26.34
CA GLY A 294 26.31 -30.33 -27.33
C GLY A 294 24.93 -30.71 -26.81
N LEU A 295 24.56 -30.32 -25.58
CA LEU A 295 23.20 -30.58 -25.06
C LEU A 295 22.15 -29.54 -25.48
N THR A 296 22.54 -28.50 -26.23
CA THR A 296 21.62 -27.49 -26.80
C THR A 296 20.44 -28.13 -27.53
N LYS A 297 20.71 -29.19 -28.32
CA LYS A 297 19.66 -29.93 -29.03
C LYS A 297 18.63 -30.53 -28.08
N LEU A 298 19.09 -31.17 -27.00
CA LEU A 298 18.23 -31.81 -25.99
C LEU A 298 17.30 -30.78 -25.35
N HIS A 299 17.84 -29.64 -24.93
CA HIS A 299 17.03 -28.56 -24.33
C HIS A 299 16.00 -27.99 -25.30
N PHE A 300 16.38 -27.74 -26.55
CA PHE A 300 15.43 -27.24 -27.55
C PHE A 300 14.34 -28.27 -27.89
N ASP A 301 14.66 -29.56 -27.95
CA ASP A 301 13.67 -30.63 -28.08
C ASP A 301 12.69 -30.64 -26.90
N THR A 302 13.20 -30.51 -25.67
CA THR A 302 12.36 -30.41 -24.47
C THR A 302 11.44 -29.19 -24.51
N PHE A 303 11.94 -28.03 -24.92
CA PHE A 303 11.13 -26.80 -25.01
C PHE A 303 10.05 -26.92 -26.10
N GLN A 304 10.34 -27.60 -27.22
CA GLN A 304 9.33 -27.92 -28.23
C GLN A 304 8.27 -28.89 -27.70
N GLN A 305 8.67 -29.92 -26.94
CA GLN A 305 7.74 -30.89 -26.35
C GLN A 305 6.81 -30.26 -25.29
N LEU A 306 7.34 -29.32 -24.50
CA LEU A 306 6.56 -28.58 -23.51
C LEU A 306 5.66 -27.50 -24.13
N SER A 307 5.91 -27.13 -25.39
CA SER A 307 5.11 -26.10 -26.08
C SER A 307 3.67 -26.59 -26.28
N PRO A 308 2.66 -25.71 -26.09
CA PRO A 308 1.28 -26.05 -26.38
C PRO A 308 1.09 -26.51 -27.84
N PRO A 309 0.23 -27.51 -28.12
CA PRO A 309 -0.06 -27.92 -29.49
C PRO A 309 -0.58 -26.75 -30.34
N ASN A 310 -0.09 -26.61 -31.57
CA ASN A 310 -0.44 -25.53 -32.51
C ASN A 310 -0.12 -24.10 -32.03
N CYS A 311 0.81 -23.94 -31.08
CA CYS A 311 1.26 -22.64 -30.63
C CYS A 311 1.80 -21.78 -31.79
N SER A 312 1.63 -20.46 -31.71
CA SER A 312 2.25 -19.49 -32.59
C SER A 312 3.53 -18.90 -31.98
N VAL A 313 4.68 -19.11 -32.65
CA VAL A 313 5.97 -18.48 -32.27
C VAL A 313 5.87 -16.97 -32.29
N ALA A 314 5.21 -16.42 -33.32
CA ALA A 314 5.11 -14.99 -33.51
C ALA A 314 4.12 -14.31 -32.54
N ASP A 315 3.17 -15.07 -31.96
CA ASP A 315 2.28 -14.58 -30.91
C ASP A 315 2.74 -14.96 -29.48
N TRP A 316 3.99 -15.43 -29.36
CA TRP A 316 4.66 -15.82 -28.09
C TRP A 316 3.95 -16.95 -27.32
N GLU A 317 3.30 -17.86 -28.04
CA GLU A 317 2.61 -19.02 -27.43
C GLU A 317 3.53 -20.24 -27.36
N CYS A 318 4.51 -20.32 -28.25
CA CYS A 318 5.50 -21.39 -28.24
C CYS A 318 6.64 -21.07 -27.30
N ILE A 319 7.08 -22.05 -26.51
CA ILE A 319 8.25 -21.92 -25.63
C ILE A 319 9.50 -21.93 -26.50
N ARG A 320 10.28 -20.86 -26.46
CA ARG A 320 11.56 -20.74 -27.18
C ARG A 320 12.63 -20.20 -26.27
N GLY A 321 13.88 -20.54 -26.57
CA GLY A 321 15.05 -20.07 -25.85
C GLY A 321 16.23 -19.74 -26.77
N THR A 322 17.14 -18.95 -26.24
CA THR A 322 18.42 -18.59 -26.85
C THR A 322 19.52 -19.48 -26.28
N SER A 323 20.30 -20.15 -27.14
CA SER A 323 21.55 -20.78 -26.72
C SER A 323 22.73 -19.99 -27.28
N TYR A 324 23.58 -19.50 -26.39
CA TYR A 324 24.86 -18.91 -26.72
C TYR A 324 25.89 -20.04 -26.78
N VAL A 325 26.42 -20.31 -27.97
CA VAL A 325 27.27 -21.46 -28.24
C VAL A 325 28.70 -21.06 -28.56
N TYR A 326 29.66 -21.85 -28.08
CA TYR A 326 31.01 -21.85 -28.64
C TYR A 326 31.02 -22.40 -30.07
N THR A 327 31.95 -21.89 -30.87
CA THR A 327 32.15 -22.35 -32.25
C THR A 327 32.56 -23.83 -32.29
N VAL A 328 33.21 -24.34 -31.23
CA VAL A 328 33.60 -25.75 -31.09
C VAL A 328 32.46 -26.70 -30.69
N SER A 329 31.25 -26.19 -30.40
CA SER A 329 30.11 -27.05 -30.03
C SER A 329 29.84 -28.12 -31.09
N PRO A 330 29.45 -29.36 -30.73
CA PRO A 330 29.09 -30.38 -31.72
C PRO A 330 27.75 -30.09 -32.40
N PHE A 331 26.99 -29.08 -31.94
CA PHE A 331 25.74 -28.65 -32.57
C PHE A 331 26.00 -28.23 -34.02
N THR A 332 25.35 -28.94 -34.95
CA THR A 332 25.64 -28.84 -36.37
C THR A 332 24.98 -27.62 -37.01
N ALA A 333 25.47 -27.19 -38.17
CA ALA A 333 24.87 -26.08 -38.93
C ALA A 333 23.43 -26.39 -39.39
N GLU A 334 23.15 -27.65 -39.71
CA GLU A 334 21.81 -28.10 -40.13
C GLU A 334 20.82 -28.09 -38.96
N GLU A 335 21.23 -28.59 -37.79
CA GLU A 335 20.41 -28.50 -36.58
C GLU A 335 20.16 -27.05 -36.19
N ALA A 336 21.20 -26.23 -36.11
CA ALA A 336 21.08 -24.82 -35.76
C ALA A 336 20.13 -24.07 -36.72
N PHE A 337 20.23 -24.33 -38.03
CA PHE A 337 19.31 -23.79 -39.03
C PHE A 337 17.86 -24.25 -38.77
N THR A 338 17.66 -25.53 -38.49
CA THR A 338 16.33 -26.11 -38.23
C THR A 338 15.68 -25.48 -37.00
N TYR A 339 16.39 -25.35 -35.88
CA TYR A 339 15.84 -24.72 -34.68
C TYR A 339 15.64 -23.22 -34.84
N ASN A 340 16.55 -22.52 -35.53
CA ASN A 340 16.37 -21.11 -35.86
C ASN A 340 15.11 -20.90 -36.71
N ALA A 341 14.86 -21.77 -37.71
CA ALA A 341 13.63 -21.74 -38.50
C ALA A 341 12.37 -22.06 -37.66
N ALA A 342 12.51 -22.85 -36.59
CA ALA A 342 11.45 -23.12 -35.63
C ALA A 342 11.24 -21.99 -34.59
N GLY A 343 12.06 -20.93 -34.62
CA GLY A 343 11.94 -19.75 -33.75
C GLY A 343 12.83 -19.74 -32.52
N PHE A 344 13.76 -20.68 -32.38
CA PHE A 344 14.83 -20.60 -31.37
C PHE A 344 15.93 -19.64 -31.82
N GLU A 345 16.80 -19.27 -30.89
CA GLU A 345 17.98 -18.49 -31.22
C GLU A 345 19.25 -19.27 -30.89
N VAL A 346 20.18 -19.26 -31.85
CA VAL A 346 21.56 -19.72 -31.67
C VAL A 346 22.44 -18.52 -31.94
N ALA A 347 23.22 -18.12 -30.94
CA ALA A 347 24.08 -16.94 -31.00
C ALA A 347 25.49 -17.28 -30.48
N LEU A 348 26.46 -16.40 -30.73
CA LEU A 348 27.83 -16.61 -30.28
C LEU A 348 27.93 -16.41 -28.76
N HIS A 349 28.57 -17.35 -28.06
CA HIS A 349 29.02 -17.17 -26.68
C HIS A 349 30.46 -16.62 -26.69
N VAL A 350 30.60 -15.30 -26.67
CA VAL A 350 31.91 -14.64 -26.80
C VAL A 350 32.80 -15.01 -25.63
N ASN A 351 34.01 -15.49 -25.89
CA ASN A 351 34.94 -15.93 -24.85
C ASN A 351 36.14 -14.98 -24.73
N THR A 352 36.26 -14.27 -23.61
CA THR A 352 37.42 -13.41 -23.30
C THR A 352 38.54 -14.15 -22.55
N GLY A 353 38.43 -15.47 -22.40
CA GLY A 353 39.32 -16.29 -21.57
C GLY A 353 39.08 -16.12 -20.07
N CYS A 354 37.89 -15.68 -19.66
CA CYS A 354 37.57 -15.32 -18.27
C CYS A 354 38.54 -14.28 -17.69
N ALA A 355 38.93 -13.32 -18.53
CA ALA A 355 39.83 -12.24 -18.17
C ALA A 355 39.16 -10.88 -18.40
N ASP A 356 39.62 -9.89 -17.64
CA ASP A 356 39.30 -8.49 -17.91
C ASP A 356 39.86 -8.06 -19.27
N TYR A 357 39.17 -7.13 -19.93
CA TYR A 357 39.48 -6.69 -21.27
C TYR A 357 39.61 -5.17 -21.38
N THR A 358 40.25 -4.74 -22.46
CA THR A 358 40.21 -3.38 -22.99
C THR A 358 39.25 -3.33 -24.17
N ALA A 359 38.85 -2.14 -24.60
CA ALA A 359 38.05 -1.97 -25.82
C ALA A 359 38.71 -2.67 -27.04
N SER A 360 40.04 -2.57 -27.18
CA SER A 360 40.76 -3.21 -28.29
C SER A 360 40.78 -4.74 -28.21
N SER A 361 40.97 -5.32 -27.03
CA SER A 361 41.01 -6.79 -26.89
C SER A 361 39.62 -7.38 -27.05
N LEU A 362 38.59 -6.75 -26.47
CA LEU A 362 37.21 -7.17 -26.64
C LEU A 362 36.76 -7.07 -28.11
N ALA A 363 37.12 -6.00 -28.82
CA ALA A 363 36.81 -5.86 -30.24
C ALA A 363 37.50 -6.95 -31.08
N ALA A 364 38.74 -7.32 -30.74
CA ALA A 364 39.44 -8.42 -31.40
C ALA A 364 38.74 -9.78 -31.15
N ASP A 365 38.28 -10.02 -29.92
CA ASP A 365 37.52 -11.22 -29.57
C ASP A 365 36.21 -11.31 -30.35
N PHE A 366 35.40 -10.24 -30.36
CA PHE A 366 34.17 -10.18 -31.16
C PHE A 366 34.46 -10.41 -32.65
N SER A 367 35.41 -9.66 -33.23
CA SER A 367 35.74 -9.76 -34.66
C SER A 367 36.16 -11.18 -35.06
N SER A 368 37.07 -11.80 -34.31
CA SER A 368 37.58 -13.13 -34.61
C SER A 368 36.51 -14.21 -34.42
N GLN A 369 35.80 -14.17 -33.29
CA GLN A 369 34.87 -15.23 -32.91
C GLN A 369 33.55 -15.14 -33.68
N LEU A 370 33.07 -13.95 -34.03
CA LEU A 370 31.92 -13.79 -34.94
C LEU A 370 32.26 -14.31 -36.34
N ALA A 371 33.48 -14.06 -36.84
CA ALA A 371 33.92 -14.63 -38.12
C ALA A 371 33.94 -16.16 -38.06
N GLY A 372 34.44 -16.75 -36.98
CA GLY A 372 34.39 -18.20 -36.75
C GLY A 372 32.97 -18.76 -36.66
N PHE A 373 32.08 -18.07 -35.95
CA PHE A 373 30.67 -18.43 -35.83
C PHE A 373 29.97 -18.40 -37.20
N GLN A 374 30.14 -17.31 -37.96
CA GLN A 374 29.56 -17.15 -39.30
C GLN A 374 30.10 -18.19 -40.29
N ALA A 375 31.39 -18.57 -40.16
CA ALA A 375 31.97 -19.62 -40.99
C ALA A 375 31.33 -20.98 -40.74
N LYS A 376 31.02 -21.31 -39.48
CA LYS A 376 30.35 -22.57 -39.12
C LYS A 376 28.85 -22.55 -39.43
N TYR A 377 28.16 -21.49 -39.03
CA TYR A 377 26.71 -21.35 -39.11
C TYR A 377 26.30 -20.37 -40.22
N SER A 378 26.85 -20.57 -41.42
CA SER A 378 26.71 -19.63 -42.55
C SER A 378 25.27 -19.34 -43.01
N THR A 379 24.31 -20.19 -42.65
CA THR A 379 22.88 -20.05 -42.96
C THR A 379 22.09 -19.31 -41.88
N LEU A 380 22.68 -19.05 -40.71
CA LEU A 380 22.06 -18.28 -39.65
C LEU A 380 22.21 -16.76 -39.89
N PRO A 381 21.25 -15.95 -39.43
CA PRO A 381 21.46 -14.51 -39.35
C PRO A 381 22.63 -14.19 -38.41
N ALA A 382 23.30 -13.06 -38.67
CA ALA A 382 24.31 -12.55 -37.75
C ALA A 382 23.72 -12.38 -36.34
N PRO A 383 24.44 -12.76 -35.27
CA PRO A 383 23.99 -12.53 -33.91
C PRO A 383 23.69 -11.06 -33.63
N VAL A 384 22.57 -10.79 -32.96
CA VAL A 384 22.16 -9.44 -32.52
C VAL A 384 21.94 -9.36 -31.01
N THR A 385 22.10 -10.48 -30.31
CA THR A 385 22.07 -10.56 -28.85
C THR A 385 23.38 -11.13 -28.35
N ASN A 386 23.77 -10.80 -27.12
CA ASN A 386 25.07 -11.20 -26.58
C ASN A 386 24.99 -11.72 -25.15
N ARG A 387 25.83 -12.73 -24.90
CA ARG A 387 26.25 -13.18 -23.59
C ARG A 387 27.71 -13.62 -23.66
N THR A 388 28.53 -13.02 -22.81
CA THR A 388 29.97 -13.24 -22.75
C THR A 388 30.25 -14.34 -21.72
N HIS A 389 31.13 -15.28 -22.06
CA HIS A 389 31.57 -16.32 -21.15
C HIS A 389 32.22 -15.74 -19.89
N CYS A 390 31.99 -16.39 -18.75
CA CYS A 390 32.38 -15.89 -17.43
C CYS A 390 31.81 -14.50 -17.08
N ILE A 391 30.87 -13.97 -17.90
CA ILE A 391 30.20 -12.68 -17.73
C ILE A 391 31.17 -11.53 -17.42
N ALA A 392 32.34 -11.56 -18.06
CA ALA A 392 33.36 -10.54 -17.88
C ALA A 392 32.78 -9.15 -18.20
N TRP A 393 32.99 -8.20 -17.28
CA TRP A 393 32.52 -6.82 -17.39
C TRP A 393 33.56 -5.88 -16.75
N SER A 394 34.50 -5.38 -17.55
CA SER A 394 35.73 -4.78 -17.03
C SER A 394 35.64 -3.31 -16.62
N ASP A 395 34.59 -2.59 -16.99
CA ASP A 395 34.40 -1.16 -16.68
C ASP A 395 32.92 -0.75 -16.73
N TRP A 396 32.61 0.52 -16.99
CA TRP A 396 31.24 1.03 -17.06
C TRP A 396 30.45 0.55 -18.29
N ALA A 397 31.00 0.72 -19.50
CA ALA A 397 30.23 0.62 -20.74
C ALA A 397 30.99 0.05 -21.94
N THR A 398 32.27 -0.33 -21.82
CA THR A 398 33.06 -0.85 -22.94
C THR A 398 32.40 -2.07 -23.59
N GLN A 399 31.78 -2.96 -22.80
CA GLN A 399 31.02 -4.10 -23.33
C GLN A 399 29.91 -3.66 -24.28
N ALA A 400 29.06 -2.72 -23.84
CA ALA A 400 27.94 -2.20 -24.62
C ALA A 400 28.43 -1.45 -25.87
N LEU A 401 29.44 -0.59 -25.74
CA LEU A 401 30.00 0.19 -26.85
C LEU A 401 30.65 -0.69 -27.93
N VAL A 402 31.46 -1.67 -27.53
CA VAL A 402 32.13 -2.57 -28.48
C VAL A 402 31.14 -3.53 -29.13
N SER A 403 30.21 -4.10 -28.36
CA SER A 403 29.20 -5.01 -28.90
C SER A 403 28.29 -4.31 -29.91
N ALA A 404 27.90 -3.05 -29.68
CA ALA A 404 27.16 -2.22 -30.63
C ALA A 404 27.87 -2.09 -31.99
N GLN A 405 29.19 -1.89 -31.98
CA GLN A 405 30.00 -1.81 -33.21
C GLN A 405 30.00 -3.12 -34.01
N HIS A 406 29.64 -4.23 -33.38
CA HIS A 406 29.57 -5.56 -33.98
C HIS A 406 28.13 -6.05 -34.21
N GLY A 407 27.15 -5.14 -34.15
CA GLY A 407 25.74 -5.44 -34.49
C GLY A 407 24.90 -6.02 -33.35
N ILE A 408 25.46 -6.12 -32.13
CA ILE A 408 24.70 -6.51 -30.95
C ILE A 408 23.83 -5.33 -30.50
N ARG A 409 22.58 -5.64 -30.14
CA ARG A 409 21.57 -4.66 -29.72
C ARG A 409 20.87 -5.05 -28.41
N LEU A 410 21.06 -6.27 -27.89
CA LEU A 410 20.55 -6.69 -26.58
C LEU A 410 21.61 -7.53 -25.86
N ASP A 411 21.94 -7.16 -24.64
CA ASP A 411 22.98 -7.82 -23.84
C ASP A 411 22.40 -8.37 -22.53
N THR A 412 22.76 -9.61 -22.20
CA THR A 412 22.26 -10.33 -21.02
C THR A 412 23.32 -10.53 -19.92
N ASN A 413 24.42 -9.76 -19.92
CA ASN A 413 25.55 -9.96 -18.99
C ASN A 413 25.34 -9.34 -17.60
N TYR A 414 24.30 -8.54 -17.38
CA TYR A 414 23.99 -8.03 -16.03
C TYR A 414 23.43 -9.13 -15.15
N TYR A 415 24.30 -9.77 -14.36
CA TYR A 415 24.04 -11.07 -13.76
C TYR A 415 23.90 -10.99 -12.24
N TYR A 416 22.82 -11.54 -11.67
CA TYR A 416 22.62 -11.53 -10.22
C TYR A 416 23.44 -12.65 -9.56
N PHE A 417 24.68 -12.31 -9.15
CA PHE A 417 25.73 -13.23 -8.72
C PHE A 417 26.70 -12.52 -7.77
N PRO A 418 27.43 -13.21 -6.87
CA PRO A 418 27.43 -14.64 -6.60
C PRO A 418 26.33 -15.09 -5.64
N GLY A 419 26.13 -16.41 -5.52
CA GLY A 419 25.11 -16.97 -4.63
C GLY A 419 25.25 -16.59 -3.16
N SER A 420 26.47 -16.28 -2.68
CA SER A 420 26.70 -15.73 -1.34
C SER A 420 26.15 -14.31 -1.16
N TRP A 421 26.08 -13.53 -2.23
CA TRP A 421 25.51 -12.18 -2.23
C TRP A 421 23.99 -12.21 -2.40
N VAL A 422 23.51 -13.01 -3.36
CA VAL A 422 22.07 -13.26 -3.58
C VAL A 422 21.42 -13.79 -2.30
N ASN A 423 22.03 -14.79 -1.67
CA ASN A 423 21.60 -15.34 -0.39
C ASN A 423 20.09 -15.66 -0.33
N GLY A 424 19.55 -16.23 -1.41
CA GLY A 424 18.13 -16.56 -1.55
C GLY A 424 17.17 -15.36 -1.65
N ARG A 425 17.67 -14.14 -1.87
CA ARG A 425 16.84 -12.95 -2.08
C ARG A 425 16.46 -12.84 -3.55
N ASP A 426 15.19 -13.08 -3.85
CA ASP A 426 14.64 -12.94 -5.20
C ASP A 426 14.19 -11.50 -5.49
N GLY A 427 14.64 -10.92 -6.60
CA GLY A 427 14.23 -9.57 -6.97
C GLY A 427 15.08 -8.89 -8.06
N PHE A 428 15.09 -7.56 -8.01
CA PHE A 428 15.66 -6.64 -8.99
C PHE A 428 16.93 -5.97 -8.43
N PHE A 429 18.09 -6.62 -8.52
CA PHE A 429 19.34 -6.00 -8.06
C PHE A 429 19.74 -4.74 -8.85
N THR A 430 19.20 -4.56 -10.06
CA THR A 430 19.29 -3.35 -10.89
C THR A 430 18.09 -2.41 -10.71
N GLY A 431 17.21 -2.69 -9.75
CA GLY A 431 15.99 -1.93 -9.47
C GLY A 431 14.99 -1.88 -10.62
N SER A 432 15.12 -2.70 -11.67
CA SER A 432 14.24 -2.66 -12.84
C SER A 432 13.96 -4.05 -13.42
N GLY A 433 12.70 -4.30 -13.77
CA GLY A 433 12.27 -5.39 -14.63
C GLY A 433 12.11 -4.98 -16.10
N MET A 434 12.25 -3.70 -16.42
CA MET A 434 12.06 -3.18 -17.78
C MET A 434 13.35 -3.20 -18.60
N ILE A 435 13.19 -3.54 -19.89
CA ILE A 435 14.28 -3.51 -20.86
C ILE A 435 14.44 -2.09 -21.39
N MET A 436 15.57 -1.48 -21.10
CA MET A 436 15.96 -0.14 -21.56
C MET A 436 17.42 -0.14 -21.95
N ARG A 437 17.79 0.79 -22.82
CA ARG A 437 19.15 0.97 -23.36
C ARG A 437 20.17 1.37 -22.29
N PHE A 438 21.42 0.96 -22.49
CA PHE A 438 22.55 1.43 -21.69
C PHE A 438 22.81 2.92 -21.90
N ALA A 439 23.51 3.54 -20.96
CA ALA A 439 24.09 4.86 -21.08
C ALA A 439 25.59 4.82 -20.77
N ASP A 440 26.36 5.64 -21.49
CA ASP A 440 27.76 5.91 -21.16
C ASP A 440 27.85 6.74 -19.85
N LEU A 441 29.06 6.93 -19.33
CA LEU A 441 29.30 7.54 -18.02
C LEU A 441 28.80 8.99 -17.96
N ASP A 442 28.76 9.68 -19.11
CA ASP A 442 28.23 11.03 -19.24
C ASP A 442 26.70 11.08 -19.45
N GLY A 443 26.04 9.92 -19.54
CA GLY A 443 24.62 9.77 -19.78
C GLY A 443 24.22 9.61 -21.26
N THR A 444 25.18 9.55 -22.18
CA THR A 444 24.90 9.33 -23.61
C THR A 444 24.27 7.96 -23.83
N LEU A 445 23.10 7.92 -24.46
CA LEU A 445 22.42 6.67 -24.81
C LEU A 445 23.30 5.80 -25.72
N ILE A 446 23.44 4.52 -25.37
CA ILE A 446 24.10 3.50 -26.17
C ILE A 446 23.01 2.59 -26.73
N ASP A 447 23.03 2.32 -28.03
CA ASP A 447 22.00 1.53 -28.71
C ASP A 447 22.11 0.01 -28.46
N VAL A 448 22.23 -0.38 -27.18
CA VAL A 448 22.21 -1.75 -26.69
C VAL A 448 21.28 -1.80 -25.49
N TYR A 449 20.25 -2.64 -25.56
CA TYR A 449 19.33 -2.89 -24.46
C TYR A 449 20.00 -3.74 -23.38
N GLN A 450 19.86 -3.30 -22.14
CA GLN A 450 20.24 -4.08 -20.96
C GLN A 450 19.10 -5.03 -20.60
N ALA A 451 19.34 -6.33 -20.71
CA ALA A 451 18.48 -7.38 -20.19
C ALA A 451 19.12 -7.99 -18.95
N THR A 452 18.70 -7.52 -17.78
CA THR A 452 19.17 -8.07 -16.49
C THR A 452 18.81 -9.56 -16.40
N THR A 453 19.76 -10.37 -15.94
CA THR A 453 19.56 -11.78 -15.59
C THR A 453 19.30 -11.92 -14.10
N GLN A 454 18.01 -12.03 -13.76
CA GLN A 454 17.54 -12.21 -12.38
C GLN A 454 17.57 -13.67 -11.93
N MET A 455 17.54 -14.60 -12.88
CA MET A 455 17.49 -16.05 -12.62
C MET A 455 18.70 -16.74 -13.25
N THR A 456 19.48 -17.44 -12.43
CA THR A 456 20.63 -18.25 -12.87
C THR A 456 20.75 -19.56 -12.10
N ASP A 457 21.37 -20.58 -12.72
CA ASP A 457 21.78 -21.83 -12.08
C ASP A 457 23.15 -21.77 -11.37
N GLU A 458 23.79 -20.60 -11.30
CA GLU A 458 25.10 -20.38 -10.69
C GLU A 458 25.06 -19.57 -9.39
N SER A 459 23.89 -19.06 -9.01
CA SER A 459 23.74 -18.18 -7.82
C SER A 459 23.01 -18.84 -6.65
N ASN A 460 22.96 -20.17 -6.59
CA ASN A 460 22.29 -20.94 -5.52
C ASN A 460 20.82 -20.54 -5.28
N GLN A 461 20.16 -20.02 -6.31
CA GLN A 461 18.72 -19.75 -6.31
C GLN A 461 17.94 -21.07 -6.39
N ASN A 462 16.71 -21.07 -5.87
CA ASN A 462 15.89 -22.28 -5.78
C ASN A 462 14.76 -22.23 -6.82
N TYR A 463 14.64 -23.26 -7.65
CA TYR A 463 13.58 -23.36 -8.64
C TYR A 463 12.59 -24.47 -8.25
N PRO A 464 11.27 -24.19 -8.30
CA PRO A 464 10.61 -23.06 -8.96
C PRO A 464 10.47 -21.76 -8.13
N ALA A 465 10.82 -21.76 -6.84
CA ALA A 465 10.48 -20.68 -5.91
C ALA A 465 10.89 -19.27 -6.37
N THR A 466 12.11 -19.09 -6.88
CA THR A 466 12.60 -17.80 -7.39
C THR A 466 11.75 -17.31 -8.57
N ALA A 467 11.39 -18.19 -9.50
CA ALA A 467 10.56 -17.83 -10.64
C ALA A 467 9.13 -17.47 -10.18
N ASP A 468 8.57 -18.27 -9.27
CA ASP A 468 7.24 -18.02 -8.71
C ASP A 468 7.14 -16.64 -8.06
N VAL A 469 8.11 -16.24 -7.24
CA VAL A 469 8.13 -14.92 -6.57
C VAL A 469 8.13 -13.77 -7.56
N LEU A 470 8.97 -13.82 -8.60
CA LEU A 470 9.06 -12.76 -9.61
C LEU A 470 7.77 -12.66 -10.42
N LEU A 471 7.22 -13.80 -10.85
CA LEU A 471 6.01 -13.85 -11.67
C LEU A 471 4.75 -13.47 -10.87
N ASP A 472 4.66 -13.89 -9.60
CA ASP A 472 3.52 -13.58 -8.74
C ASP A 472 3.43 -12.08 -8.43
N ARG A 473 4.55 -11.40 -8.14
CA ARG A 473 4.57 -9.94 -7.94
C ARG A 473 4.25 -9.16 -9.21
N ALA A 474 4.59 -9.70 -10.38
CA ALA A 474 4.24 -9.08 -11.66
C ALA A 474 2.74 -9.18 -11.96
N LEU A 475 2.12 -10.33 -11.66
CA LEU A 475 0.71 -10.59 -11.97
C LEU A 475 -0.25 -10.15 -10.86
N GLY A 476 0.25 -10.12 -9.63
CA GLY A 476 -0.46 -9.77 -8.41
C GLY A 476 -0.69 -8.27 -8.21
N PRO A 477 -1.14 -7.88 -7.01
CA PRO A 477 -1.53 -6.50 -6.70
C PRO A 477 -0.36 -5.51 -6.74
N GLU A 478 0.87 -5.97 -6.53
CA GLU A 478 2.08 -5.13 -6.60
C GLU A 478 2.28 -4.57 -8.02
N GLY A 479 1.94 -5.36 -9.04
CA GLY A 479 2.08 -4.97 -10.44
C GLY A 479 3.51 -4.64 -10.84
N TYR A 480 4.48 -5.40 -10.31
CA TYR A 480 5.91 -5.28 -10.63
C TYR A 480 6.21 -5.98 -11.96
N TYR A 481 5.66 -5.40 -13.03
CA TYR A 481 5.77 -5.92 -14.39
C TYR A 481 7.24 -6.02 -14.82
N GLY A 482 7.56 -6.95 -15.71
CA GLY A 482 8.95 -7.08 -16.15
C GLY A 482 9.24 -8.19 -17.15
N ALA A 483 10.39 -8.07 -17.80
CA ALA A 483 11.02 -9.13 -18.57
C ALA A 483 12.12 -9.76 -17.70
N PHE A 484 11.92 -11.01 -17.31
CA PHE A 484 12.80 -11.72 -16.41
C PHE A 484 13.70 -12.65 -17.22
N THR A 485 14.99 -12.33 -17.28
CA THR A 485 15.95 -13.16 -18.01
C THR A 485 16.41 -14.30 -17.10
N ALA A 486 16.22 -15.51 -17.58
CA ALA A 486 16.76 -16.73 -17.00
C ALA A 486 17.95 -17.17 -17.83
N ASN A 487 19.09 -17.44 -17.20
CA ASN A 487 20.20 -18.08 -17.86
C ASN A 487 20.58 -19.40 -17.21
N MET A 488 20.58 -20.46 -18.01
CA MET A 488 20.88 -21.81 -17.56
C MET A 488 21.97 -22.42 -18.45
N HIS A 489 22.77 -23.34 -17.93
CA HIS A 489 23.70 -24.07 -18.76
C HIS A 489 22.94 -25.00 -19.74
N THR A 490 23.00 -24.71 -21.03
CA THR A 490 22.43 -25.57 -22.10
C THR A 490 23.33 -26.76 -22.45
N ASP A 491 24.49 -26.85 -21.81
CA ASP A 491 25.42 -27.98 -21.90
C ASP A 491 25.41 -28.88 -20.65
N ARG A 492 24.45 -28.67 -19.74
CA ARG A 492 24.18 -29.51 -18.56
C ARG A 492 22.74 -30.03 -18.61
N ASP A 493 22.49 -31.22 -18.09
CA ASP A 493 21.15 -31.78 -17.94
C ASP A 493 20.65 -31.48 -16.52
N THR A 494 19.90 -30.37 -16.36
CA THR A 494 19.34 -29.92 -15.09
C THR A 494 17.85 -29.65 -15.23
N ASP A 495 17.09 -29.83 -14.14
CA ASP A 495 15.64 -29.60 -14.13
C ASP A 495 15.25 -28.11 -14.04
N ASN A 496 16.20 -27.20 -13.82
CA ASN A 496 15.94 -25.77 -13.59
C ASN A 496 15.19 -25.08 -14.76
N PRO A 497 15.59 -25.22 -16.04
CA PRO A 497 14.87 -24.61 -17.15
C PRO A 497 13.42 -25.10 -17.23
N VAL A 498 13.19 -26.39 -16.95
CA VAL A 498 11.85 -27.01 -16.97
C VAL A 498 11.00 -26.45 -15.83
N ALA A 499 11.55 -26.31 -14.62
CA ALA A 499 10.84 -25.71 -13.49
C ALA A 499 10.39 -24.27 -13.78
N ILE A 500 11.27 -23.44 -14.36
CA ILE A 500 10.93 -22.06 -14.75
C ILE A 500 9.83 -22.04 -15.81
N ILE A 501 9.92 -22.91 -16.82
CA ILE A 501 8.91 -23.04 -17.88
C ILE A 501 7.56 -23.43 -17.26
N GLN A 502 7.53 -24.39 -16.34
CA GLN A 502 6.30 -24.81 -15.67
C GLN A 502 5.69 -23.67 -14.83
N SER A 503 6.50 -22.92 -14.08
CA SER A 503 6.07 -21.73 -13.35
C SER A 503 5.45 -20.66 -14.27
N ALA A 504 6.06 -20.44 -15.43
CA ALA A 504 5.56 -19.49 -16.42
C ALA A 504 4.25 -19.97 -17.07
N GLN A 505 4.17 -21.25 -17.47
CA GLN A 505 2.97 -21.85 -18.05
C GLN A 505 1.79 -21.83 -17.09
N ALA A 506 2.01 -22.16 -15.81
CA ALA A 506 0.96 -22.14 -14.79
C ALA A 506 0.32 -20.75 -14.62
N ARG A 507 1.03 -19.69 -15.02
CA ARG A 507 0.65 -18.28 -14.89
C ARG A 507 0.31 -17.60 -16.22
N GLY A 508 0.34 -18.34 -17.33
CA GLY A 508 0.11 -17.76 -18.67
C GLY A 508 1.17 -16.75 -19.09
N VAL A 509 2.40 -16.87 -18.57
CA VAL A 509 3.55 -16.02 -18.89
C VAL A 509 4.31 -16.63 -20.08
N PRO A 510 4.59 -15.85 -21.15
CA PRO A 510 5.33 -16.34 -22.30
C PRO A 510 6.81 -16.59 -21.96
N VAL A 511 7.39 -17.62 -22.61
CA VAL A 511 8.82 -17.96 -22.53
C VAL A 511 9.42 -17.82 -23.92
N ILE A 512 10.34 -16.87 -24.09
CA ILE A 512 10.81 -16.41 -25.40
C ILE A 512 12.33 -16.36 -25.49
N THR A 513 12.82 -16.24 -26.73
CA THR A 513 14.23 -15.93 -27.04
C THR A 513 14.57 -14.46 -26.74
N ALA A 514 15.85 -14.17 -26.52
CA ALA A 514 16.37 -12.81 -26.44
C ALA A 514 16.10 -12.02 -27.74
N ARG A 515 16.22 -12.65 -28.92
CA ARG A 515 15.85 -12.03 -30.20
C ARG A 515 14.39 -11.62 -30.33
N GLN A 516 13.47 -12.45 -29.83
CA GLN A 516 12.04 -12.10 -29.82
C GLN A 516 11.80 -10.87 -28.94
N MET A 517 12.49 -10.77 -27.79
CA MET A 517 12.40 -9.60 -26.95
C MET A 517 12.96 -8.35 -27.65
N LEU A 518 14.14 -8.44 -28.27
CA LEU A 518 14.73 -7.35 -29.06
C LEU A 518 13.78 -6.87 -30.16
N THR A 519 13.21 -7.82 -30.92
CA THR A 519 12.24 -7.53 -32.00
C THR A 519 11.02 -6.77 -31.46
N TRP A 520 10.53 -7.16 -30.27
CA TRP A 520 9.41 -6.48 -29.63
C TRP A 520 9.76 -5.08 -29.16
N VAL A 521 10.88 -4.88 -28.45
CA VAL A 521 11.24 -3.55 -27.94
C VAL A 521 11.52 -2.58 -29.08
N ASP A 522 12.22 -3.00 -30.14
CA ASP A 522 12.43 -2.16 -31.33
C ASP A 522 11.10 -1.82 -32.01
N GLY A 523 10.21 -2.80 -32.18
CA GLY A 523 8.88 -2.57 -32.76
C GLY A 523 8.01 -1.64 -31.91
N ARG A 524 7.95 -1.87 -30.60
CA ARG A 524 7.16 -1.06 -29.68
C ARG A 524 7.71 0.36 -29.58
N ASN A 525 9.03 0.52 -29.48
CA ASN A 525 9.68 1.84 -29.37
C ASN A 525 9.68 2.62 -30.68
N SER A 526 9.52 1.96 -31.82
CA SER A 526 9.27 2.60 -33.13
C SER A 526 7.78 2.84 -33.43
N SER A 527 6.87 2.34 -32.59
CA SER A 527 5.43 2.60 -32.72
C SER A 527 5.09 4.01 -32.24
N ALA A 528 4.20 4.75 -32.90
CA ALA A 528 3.91 6.14 -32.56
C ALA A 528 2.42 6.46 -32.53
N PHE A 529 2.04 7.40 -31.65
CA PHE A 529 0.78 8.12 -31.75
C PHE A 529 1.00 9.42 -32.53
N SER A 530 0.03 9.83 -33.36
CA SER A 530 0.13 11.05 -34.16
C SER A 530 -1.24 11.69 -34.36
N SER A 531 -1.25 12.94 -34.84
CA SER A 531 -2.49 13.68 -35.15
C SER A 531 -3.50 13.72 -33.99
N LEU A 532 -3.01 13.84 -32.75
CA LEU A 532 -3.85 13.98 -31.56
C LEU A 532 -4.66 15.29 -31.65
N ASN A 533 -5.98 15.16 -31.62
CA ASN A 533 -6.90 16.29 -31.59
C ASN A 533 -8.03 15.99 -30.61
N TRP A 534 -8.23 16.90 -29.67
CA TRP A 534 -9.26 16.83 -28.63
C TRP A 534 -10.22 18.00 -28.79
N ASN A 535 -11.51 17.72 -28.89
CA ASN A 535 -12.55 18.75 -29.06
C ASN A 535 -13.41 18.98 -27.81
N GLY A 536 -13.00 18.42 -26.66
CA GLY A 536 -13.76 18.52 -25.41
C GLY A 536 -14.56 17.27 -25.06
N ASN A 537 -14.89 16.37 -25.99
CA ASN A 537 -15.57 15.09 -25.67
C ASN A 537 -15.11 13.92 -26.56
N THR A 538 -14.26 14.20 -27.55
CA THR A 538 -13.78 13.21 -28.50
C THR A 538 -12.31 13.43 -28.77
N LEU A 539 -11.50 12.39 -28.55
CA LEU A 539 -10.10 12.34 -28.91
C LEU A 539 -9.96 11.59 -30.23
N THR A 540 -9.46 12.26 -31.26
CA THR A 540 -9.03 11.61 -32.51
C THR A 540 -7.51 11.53 -32.55
N PHE A 541 -6.97 10.39 -32.97
CA PHE A 541 -5.53 10.18 -33.10
C PHE A 541 -5.25 9.04 -34.09
N SER A 542 -4.05 8.99 -34.66
CA SER A 542 -3.59 7.86 -35.48
C SER A 542 -2.54 7.06 -34.75
N ILE A 543 -2.57 5.74 -34.91
CA ILE A 543 -1.50 4.83 -34.46
C ILE A 543 -0.71 4.38 -35.68
N ASN A 544 0.62 4.43 -35.57
CA ASN A 544 1.57 3.78 -36.47
C ASN A 544 2.34 2.74 -35.67
N ALA A 545 1.94 1.48 -35.73
CA ALA A 545 2.64 0.36 -35.11
C ALA A 545 3.94 0.04 -35.89
N GLY A 546 5.04 -0.03 -35.16
CA GLY A 546 6.36 -0.36 -35.67
C GLY A 546 6.47 -1.84 -36.07
N THR A 547 7.41 -2.12 -36.96
CA THR A 547 7.69 -3.50 -37.39
C THR A 547 8.19 -4.32 -36.20
N GLY A 548 7.57 -5.46 -35.91
CA GLY A 548 7.89 -6.30 -34.74
C GLY A 548 6.93 -6.12 -33.55
N ALA A 549 6.09 -5.07 -33.53
CA ALA A 549 5.11 -4.83 -32.47
C ALA A 549 3.80 -5.64 -32.65
N ARG A 550 3.90 -6.95 -32.89
CA ARG A 550 2.73 -7.80 -33.10
C ARG A 550 1.88 -7.88 -31.83
N ASN A 551 0.55 -7.78 -31.96
CA ASN A 551 -0.39 -7.72 -30.83
C ASN A 551 -0.13 -6.55 -29.86
N LEU A 552 0.35 -5.42 -30.39
CA LEU A 552 0.46 -4.18 -29.63
C LEU A 552 -0.91 -3.73 -29.10
N ARG A 553 -0.87 -3.12 -27.93
CA ARG A 553 -2.04 -2.65 -27.20
C ARG A 553 -1.82 -1.20 -26.83
N ALA A 554 -2.83 -0.38 -27.02
CA ALA A 554 -2.85 1.01 -26.59
C ALA A 554 -3.71 1.14 -25.34
N MET A 555 -3.31 2.09 -24.50
CA MET A 555 -3.95 2.45 -23.26
C MET A 555 -4.32 3.93 -23.32
N LEU A 556 -5.51 4.28 -22.85
CA LEU A 556 -5.95 5.66 -22.71
C LEU A 556 -6.56 5.82 -21.31
N PRO A 557 -6.31 6.90 -20.56
CA PRO A 557 -6.98 7.14 -19.29
C PRO A 557 -8.50 7.00 -19.46
N ALA A 558 -9.12 6.15 -18.63
CA ALA A 558 -10.53 5.83 -18.74
C ALA A 558 -11.41 7.01 -18.33
N GLN A 559 -10.89 7.89 -17.49
CA GLN A 559 -11.53 9.14 -17.06
C GLN A 559 -10.82 10.33 -17.69
N THR A 560 -11.60 11.32 -18.11
CA THR A 560 -11.13 12.58 -18.67
C THR A 560 -11.85 13.74 -17.97
N SER A 561 -11.41 14.97 -18.18
CA SER A 561 -12.15 16.17 -17.72
C SER A 561 -13.58 16.26 -18.26
N ALA A 562 -13.89 15.53 -19.33
CA ALA A 562 -15.20 15.49 -19.98
C ALA A 562 -16.01 14.22 -19.69
N GLY A 563 -15.57 13.40 -18.73
CA GLY A 563 -16.21 12.15 -18.33
C GLY A 563 -15.47 10.90 -18.77
N ALA A 564 -16.10 9.75 -18.53
CA ALA A 564 -15.55 8.44 -18.83
C ALA A 564 -15.56 8.15 -20.34
N ILE A 565 -14.52 7.47 -20.84
CA ILE A 565 -14.47 6.93 -22.19
C ILE A 565 -15.50 5.82 -22.32
N THR A 566 -16.43 5.96 -23.28
CA THR A 566 -17.53 5.01 -23.48
C THR A 566 -17.48 4.29 -24.83
N SER A 567 -16.70 4.79 -25.78
CA SER A 567 -16.50 4.12 -27.07
C SER A 567 -15.13 4.39 -27.65
N ILE A 568 -14.63 3.42 -28.41
CA ILE A 568 -13.44 3.56 -29.25
C ILE A 568 -13.81 3.06 -30.65
N ASN A 569 -13.59 3.88 -31.66
CA ASN A 569 -13.75 3.52 -33.07
C ASN A 569 -12.38 3.42 -33.73
N TYR A 570 -12.16 2.38 -34.52
CA TYR A 570 -11.01 2.18 -35.40
C TYR A 570 -11.46 2.26 -36.86
N ASN A 571 -10.88 3.19 -37.63
CA ASN A 571 -11.25 3.49 -39.02
C ASN A 571 -12.77 3.65 -39.22
N GLY A 572 -13.44 4.27 -38.24
CA GLY A 572 -14.88 4.53 -38.24
C GLY A 572 -15.77 3.37 -37.75
N ALA A 573 -15.20 2.20 -37.44
CA ALA A 573 -15.93 1.06 -36.89
C ALA A 573 -15.70 0.93 -35.38
N PRO A 574 -16.74 0.67 -34.55
CA PRO A 574 -16.57 0.50 -33.11
C PRO A 574 -15.76 -0.77 -32.80
N ILE A 575 -14.88 -0.67 -31.81
CA ILE A 575 -14.09 -1.79 -31.27
C ILE A 575 -14.30 -1.90 -29.76
N SER A 576 -14.18 -3.12 -29.23
CA SER A 576 -14.22 -3.36 -27.80
C SER A 576 -12.90 -2.95 -27.12
N PHE A 577 -13.00 -2.53 -25.87
CA PHE A 577 -11.88 -2.31 -24.97
C PHE A 577 -12.14 -2.99 -23.61
N SER A 578 -11.08 -3.25 -22.86
CA SER A 578 -11.13 -3.65 -21.45
C SER A 578 -10.68 -2.49 -20.55
N THR A 579 -10.91 -2.58 -19.24
CA THR A 579 -10.39 -1.61 -18.27
C THR A 579 -9.40 -2.25 -17.31
N GLU A 580 -8.34 -1.54 -16.95
CA GLU A 580 -7.38 -2.00 -15.95
C GLU A 580 -6.80 -0.82 -15.16
N VAL A 581 -6.63 -1.01 -13.85
CA VAL A 581 -5.93 -0.04 -12.99
C VAL A 581 -4.45 -0.37 -13.02
N ILE A 582 -3.65 0.58 -13.45
CA ILE A 582 -2.20 0.45 -13.45
C ILE A 582 -1.65 1.60 -12.63
N LYS A 583 -1.12 1.26 -11.44
CA LYS A 583 -0.40 2.20 -10.57
C LYS A 583 -1.21 3.49 -10.35
N GLY A 584 -2.45 3.31 -9.88
CA GLY A 584 -3.37 4.40 -9.54
C GLY A 584 -4.17 5.01 -10.69
N VAL A 585 -3.86 4.69 -11.96
CA VAL A 585 -4.58 5.20 -13.12
C VAL A 585 -5.41 4.10 -13.77
N THR A 586 -6.71 4.33 -13.94
CA THR A 586 -7.58 3.41 -14.70
C THR A 586 -7.45 3.71 -16.19
N TYR A 587 -7.12 2.70 -16.99
CA TYR A 587 -7.03 2.81 -18.44
C TYR A 587 -8.11 1.99 -19.13
N VAL A 588 -8.60 2.48 -20.27
CA VAL A 588 -9.19 1.63 -21.31
C VAL A 588 -8.07 1.06 -22.18
N ILE A 589 -8.13 -0.22 -22.50
CA ILE A 589 -7.09 -0.97 -23.23
C ILE A 589 -7.69 -1.62 -24.47
N PHE A 590 -7.07 -1.40 -25.63
CA PHE A 590 -7.58 -1.82 -26.93
C PHE A 590 -6.45 -2.23 -27.90
N PRO A 591 -6.73 -3.01 -28.95
CA PRO A 591 -5.75 -3.33 -29.98
C PRO A 591 -5.17 -2.07 -30.65
N ALA A 592 -3.85 -1.99 -30.73
CA ALA A 592 -3.13 -0.93 -31.45
C ALA A 592 -2.70 -1.44 -32.83
N GLN A 593 -3.27 -0.86 -33.88
CA GLN A 593 -3.04 -1.21 -35.28
C GLN A 593 -2.87 0.07 -36.09
N ASN A 594 -2.27 -0.04 -37.27
CA ASN A 594 -2.11 1.13 -38.16
C ASN A 594 -3.49 1.67 -38.56
N GLY A 595 -3.75 2.95 -38.29
CA GLY A 595 -4.98 3.62 -38.70
C GLY A 595 -5.46 4.70 -37.75
N LEU A 596 -6.67 5.21 -38.04
CA LEU A 596 -7.30 6.30 -37.33
C LEU A 596 -8.17 5.76 -36.18
N TYR A 597 -8.05 6.38 -35.02
CA TYR A 597 -8.83 6.08 -33.82
C TYR A 597 -9.62 7.30 -33.38
N GLN A 598 -10.79 7.03 -32.80
CA GLN A 598 -11.64 8.02 -32.16
C GLN A 598 -12.12 7.44 -30.82
N ALA A 599 -11.75 8.07 -29.71
CA ALA A 599 -12.27 7.74 -28.39
C ALA A 599 -13.26 8.83 -27.96
N SER A 600 -14.48 8.43 -27.62
CA SER A 600 -15.54 9.38 -27.23
C SER A 600 -15.90 9.20 -25.76
N THR A 601 -16.15 10.31 -25.08
CA THR A 601 -16.71 10.33 -23.73
C THR A 601 -18.21 10.51 -23.79
N THR A 602 -18.89 10.07 -22.74
CA THR A 602 -20.24 10.61 -22.48
C THR A 602 -20.04 11.99 -21.85
N PRO A 603 -20.61 13.06 -22.42
CA PRO A 603 -20.55 14.38 -21.79
C PRO A 603 -21.09 14.28 -20.37
N ILE A 604 -20.29 14.70 -19.38
CA ILE A 604 -20.84 15.00 -18.06
C ILE A 604 -21.90 16.09 -18.32
N PRO A 605 -23.17 15.89 -17.96
CA PRO A 605 -24.15 16.96 -18.06
C PRO A 605 -23.62 18.21 -17.33
N PRO A 606 -23.90 19.43 -17.82
CA PRO A 606 -23.43 20.64 -17.15
C PRO A 606 -23.82 20.57 -15.68
N ASP A 607 -22.85 20.84 -14.81
CA ASP A 607 -23.13 20.82 -13.39
C ASP A 607 -24.04 21.99 -13.02
N THR A 608 -25.28 21.66 -12.71
CA THR A 608 -26.31 22.63 -12.29
C THR A 608 -26.63 22.50 -10.81
N GLU A 609 -26.02 21.54 -10.12
CA GLU A 609 -26.27 21.33 -8.70
C GLU A 609 -25.36 22.27 -7.92
N ALA A 610 -25.92 22.97 -6.93
CA ALA A 610 -25.11 23.85 -6.10
C ALA A 610 -24.49 23.05 -4.96
N PRO A 611 -23.28 23.39 -4.50
CA PRO A 611 -22.63 22.71 -3.40
C PRO A 611 -23.47 22.78 -2.14
N THR A 612 -23.41 21.77 -1.30
CA THR A 612 -23.92 21.82 0.08
C THR A 612 -22.85 22.42 0.99
N VAL A 613 -23.26 23.21 1.98
CA VAL A 613 -22.34 23.78 2.97
C VAL A 613 -23.00 23.97 4.32
N ALA A 614 -22.27 23.65 5.38
CA ALA A 614 -22.68 23.87 6.76
C ALA A 614 -21.49 24.34 7.60
N ILE A 615 -21.72 25.34 8.46
CA ILE A 615 -20.76 25.67 9.52
C ILE A 615 -20.68 24.46 10.47
N SER A 616 -19.48 23.91 10.63
CA SER A 616 -19.19 22.77 11.52
C SER A 616 -18.65 23.22 12.87
N SER A 617 -18.11 24.44 12.96
CA SER A 617 -17.69 25.07 14.21
C SER A 617 -17.75 26.59 14.05
N PRO A 618 -18.19 27.34 15.08
CA PRO A 618 -18.75 26.88 16.36
C PRO A 618 -20.13 26.21 16.20
N ALA A 619 -20.59 25.51 17.24
CA ALA A 619 -21.95 24.97 17.25
C ALA A 619 -23.01 26.08 17.39
N ASN A 620 -24.23 25.83 16.90
CA ASN A 620 -25.33 26.78 17.07
C ASN A 620 -25.66 26.98 18.55
N GLY A 621 -25.76 28.25 18.96
CA GLY A 621 -25.91 28.67 20.35
C GLY A 621 -24.61 28.74 21.15
N ALA A 622 -23.44 28.47 20.54
CA ALA A 622 -22.17 28.48 21.27
C ALA A 622 -21.87 29.86 21.86
N VAL A 623 -21.33 29.87 23.08
CA VAL A 623 -20.72 31.05 23.67
C VAL A 623 -19.25 31.09 23.25
N VAL A 624 -18.80 32.21 22.70
CA VAL A 624 -17.45 32.35 22.13
C VAL A 624 -16.70 33.54 22.74
N THR A 625 -15.39 33.40 22.87
CA THR A 625 -14.49 34.42 23.46
C THR A 625 -13.10 34.28 22.83
N GLY A 626 -12.31 35.37 22.80
CA GLY A 626 -10.94 35.32 22.27
C GLY A 626 -10.87 35.08 20.76
N THR A 627 -9.97 34.19 20.34
CA THR A 627 -9.83 33.77 18.93
C THR A 627 -10.64 32.51 18.67
N VAL A 628 -11.56 32.58 17.72
CA VAL A 628 -12.56 31.57 17.38
C VAL A 628 -12.23 30.96 16.02
N ALA A 629 -12.05 29.64 15.95
CA ALA A 629 -11.93 28.94 14.67
C ALA A 629 -13.33 28.67 14.10
N VAL A 630 -13.64 29.32 12.98
CA VAL A 630 -14.88 29.11 12.22
C VAL A 630 -14.57 28.13 11.10
N ALA A 631 -15.18 26.96 11.13
CA ALA A 631 -14.97 25.89 10.15
C ALA A 631 -16.28 25.53 9.44
N ALA A 632 -16.17 25.04 8.21
CA ALA A 632 -17.32 24.55 7.45
C ALA A 632 -17.01 23.23 6.77
N THR A 633 -18.03 22.37 6.69
CA THR A 633 -18.04 21.26 5.74
C THR A 633 -18.76 21.72 4.48
N ALA A 634 -18.16 21.44 3.33
CA ALA A 634 -18.78 21.67 2.04
C ALA A 634 -18.59 20.42 1.18
N SER A 635 -19.63 20.04 0.44
CA SER A 635 -19.58 18.90 -0.47
C SER A 635 -20.47 19.15 -1.66
N ASP A 636 -20.08 18.61 -2.80
CA ASP A 636 -20.72 18.84 -4.08
C ASP A 636 -20.75 17.53 -4.87
N ASN A 637 -21.65 17.42 -5.84
CA ASN A 637 -21.74 16.26 -6.73
C ASN A 637 -20.51 16.17 -7.67
N VAL A 638 -19.86 17.28 -8.00
CA VAL A 638 -18.62 17.33 -8.79
C VAL A 638 -17.43 17.77 -7.94
N ALA A 639 -17.39 19.02 -7.49
CA ALA A 639 -16.30 19.55 -6.66
C ALA A 639 -16.61 20.94 -6.08
N VAL A 640 -16.23 21.17 -4.82
CA VAL A 640 -16.24 22.51 -4.21
C VAL A 640 -14.98 23.28 -4.61
N ALA A 641 -15.15 24.46 -5.21
CA ALA A 641 -14.04 25.34 -5.61
C ALA A 641 -13.61 26.33 -4.51
N GLY A 642 -14.48 26.65 -3.55
CA GLY A 642 -14.11 27.48 -2.41
C GLY A 642 -15.26 27.76 -1.43
N VAL A 643 -14.92 28.21 -0.23
CA VAL A 643 -15.85 28.57 0.86
C VAL A 643 -15.51 29.95 1.42
N GLN A 644 -16.46 30.89 1.33
CA GLN A 644 -16.35 32.23 1.92
C GLN A 644 -17.14 32.29 3.24
N PHE A 645 -16.45 32.50 4.35
CA PHE A 645 -17.07 32.72 5.66
C PHE A 645 -17.59 34.14 5.82
N ARG A 646 -18.67 34.32 6.59
CA ARG A 646 -19.31 35.61 6.87
C ARG A 646 -19.77 35.75 8.32
N LEU A 647 -19.62 36.95 8.87
CA LEU A 647 -20.12 37.39 10.19
C LEU A 647 -21.17 38.48 9.99
N ASN A 648 -22.41 38.23 10.42
CA ASN A 648 -23.57 39.10 10.18
C ASN A 648 -23.70 39.55 8.70
N GLY A 649 -23.38 38.65 7.78
CA GLY A 649 -23.42 38.88 6.33
C GLY A 649 -22.19 39.57 5.72
N ALA A 650 -21.24 40.08 6.52
CA ALA A 650 -19.98 40.63 6.03
C ALA A 650 -18.91 39.53 5.89
N ASN A 651 -18.04 39.60 4.88
CA ASN A 651 -16.97 38.62 4.69
C ASN A 651 -16.02 38.59 5.90
N LEU A 652 -15.81 37.38 6.42
CA LEU A 652 -14.90 37.08 7.52
C LEU A 652 -13.65 36.43 6.91
N GLY A 653 -12.68 37.27 6.54
CA GLY A 653 -11.47 36.84 5.84
C GLY A 653 -11.63 36.67 4.32
N ALA A 654 -10.55 36.23 3.67
CA ALA A 654 -10.58 35.82 2.28
C ALA A 654 -11.31 34.47 2.14
N GLU A 655 -11.76 34.16 0.93
CA GLU A 655 -12.31 32.85 0.62
C GLU A 655 -11.24 31.76 0.75
N ASP A 656 -11.63 30.63 1.33
CA ASP A 656 -10.78 29.46 1.48
C ASP A 656 -11.03 28.49 0.34
N THR A 657 -10.01 28.24 -0.48
CA THR A 657 -10.09 27.37 -1.67
C THR A 657 -9.53 25.97 -1.44
N VAL A 658 -9.11 25.63 -0.21
CA VAL A 658 -8.48 24.34 0.11
C VAL A 658 -9.14 23.74 1.33
N ALA A 659 -9.68 22.53 1.21
CA ALA A 659 -10.21 21.81 2.36
C ALA A 659 -9.07 21.30 3.29
N PRO A 660 -9.26 21.23 4.62
CA PRO A 660 -10.48 21.59 5.36
C PRO A 660 -10.70 23.10 5.47
N TYR A 661 -11.93 23.55 5.18
CA TYR A 661 -12.25 24.98 5.10
C TYR A 661 -12.38 25.63 6.48
N ALA A 662 -11.57 26.65 6.76
CA ALA A 662 -11.62 27.36 8.03
C ALA A 662 -11.12 28.82 7.95
N VAL A 663 -11.62 29.65 8.85
CA VAL A 663 -11.09 30.99 9.11
C VAL A 663 -10.94 31.24 10.61
N SER A 664 -9.94 32.03 10.98
CA SER A 664 -9.74 32.50 12.36
C SER A 664 -10.44 33.85 12.55
N TRP A 665 -11.27 33.96 13.59
CA TRP A 665 -12.00 35.17 13.96
C TRP A 665 -11.63 35.62 15.37
N ASP A 666 -11.12 36.84 15.53
CA ASP A 666 -10.91 37.45 16.84
C ASP A 666 -12.20 38.10 17.37
N SER A 667 -12.91 37.43 18.28
CA SER A 667 -14.16 37.91 18.88
C SER A 667 -13.95 39.02 19.92
N THR A 668 -12.71 39.31 20.33
CA THR A 668 -12.42 40.45 21.22
C THR A 668 -12.55 41.79 20.50
N THR A 669 -12.56 41.76 19.17
CA THR A 669 -12.74 42.94 18.31
C THR A 669 -14.20 43.38 18.18
N VAL A 670 -15.14 42.60 18.71
CA VAL A 670 -16.58 42.90 18.67
C VAL A 670 -17.16 42.96 20.09
N ALA A 671 -18.28 43.65 20.27
CA ALA A 671 -18.93 43.76 21.59
C ALA A 671 -19.58 42.43 22.02
N ASN A 672 -19.67 42.16 23.32
CA ASN A 672 -20.42 41.01 23.83
C ASN A 672 -21.90 41.07 23.38
N GLY A 673 -22.44 39.94 22.92
CA GLY A 673 -23.77 39.85 22.33
C GLY A 673 -23.88 38.75 21.28
N THR A 674 -25.04 38.62 20.64
CA THR A 674 -25.29 37.56 19.65
C THR A 674 -24.82 37.97 18.25
N TYR A 675 -24.15 37.05 17.55
CA TYR A 675 -23.68 37.18 16.18
C TYR A 675 -24.08 35.96 15.35
N GLN A 676 -24.21 36.16 14.04
CA GLN A 676 -24.59 35.11 13.11
C GLN A 676 -23.44 34.78 12.16
N LEU A 677 -23.05 33.52 12.11
CA LEU A 677 -22.05 32.97 11.20
C LEU A 677 -22.74 32.25 10.03
N THR A 678 -22.27 32.50 8.81
CA THR A 678 -22.69 31.78 7.60
C THR A 678 -21.47 31.47 6.74
N ALA A 679 -21.55 30.44 5.91
CA ALA A 679 -20.56 30.10 4.89
C ALA A 679 -21.20 30.05 3.50
N VAL A 680 -20.52 30.57 2.48
CA VAL A 680 -20.95 30.49 1.08
C VAL A 680 -19.99 29.58 0.34
N ALA A 681 -20.43 28.40 -0.07
CA ALA A 681 -19.65 27.51 -0.92
C ALA A 681 -19.96 27.79 -2.39
N ARG A 682 -18.95 27.66 -3.24
CA ARG A 682 -19.11 27.64 -4.71
C ARG A 682 -18.39 26.45 -5.32
N ASP A 683 -18.89 25.97 -6.44
CA ASP A 683 -18.24 24.97 -7.28
C ASP A 683 -17.45 25.63 -8.43
N ALA A 684 -16.88 24.81 -9.32
CA ALA A 684 -16.17 25.27 -10.51
C ALA A 684 -17.09 25.74 -11.65
N ALA A 685 -18.37 25.34 -11.63
CA ALA A 685 -19.39 25.77 -12.59
C ALA A 685 -20.00 27.15 -12.25
N GLY A 686 -19.73 27.66 -11.04
CA GLY A 686 -20.22 28.93 -10.52
C GLY A 686 -21.53 28.81 -9.75
N ASN A 687 -22.03 27.62 -9.45
CA ASN A 687 -23.18 27.44 -8.58
C ASN A 687 -22.75 27.74 -7.13
N THR A 688 -23.66 28.33 -6.34
CA THR A 688 -23.36 28.75 -4.97
C THR A 688 -24.48 28.41 -4.00
N THR A 689 -24.11 28.02 -2.78
CA THR A 689 -25.05 27.86 -1.66
C THR A 689 -24.55 28.60 -0.45
N THR A 690 -25.47 29.23 0.27
CA THR A 690 -25.20 29.78 1.62
C THR A 690 -25.71 28.78 2.66
N SER A 691 -24.90 28.50 3.68
CA SER A 691 -25.28 27.63 4.78
C SER A 691 -26.46 28.20 5.57
N SER A 692 -27.15 27.34 6.32
CA SER A 692 -27.97 27.82 7.43
C SER A 692 -27.12 28.67 8.39
N PRO A 693 -27.70 29.72 9.00
CA PRO A 693 -26.99 30.52 9.98
C PRO A 693 -26.72 29.74 11.27
N VAL A 694 -25.56 29.99 11.86
CA VAL A 694 -25.18 29.57 13.21
C VAL A 694 -25.12 30.80 14.08
N ASP A 695 -26.02 30.89 15.05
CA ASP A 695 -26.03 31.98 16.03
C ASP A 695 -25.03 31.65 17.15
N VAL A 696 -24.16 32.58 17.50
CA VAL A 696 -23.20 32.46 18.59
C VAL A 696 -23.32 33.66 19.51
N THR A 697 -23.06 33.48 20.80
CA THR A 697 -23.02 34.59 21.78
C THR A 697 -21.57 34.90 22.11
N VAL A 698 -21.10 36.08 21.72
CA VAL A 698 -19.79 36.56 22.19
C VAL A 698 -19.94 36.96 23.65
N ASP A 699 -19.20 36.29 24.54
CA ASP A 699 -19.14 36.61 25.96
C ASP A 699 -17.68 36.60 26.43
N ASN A 700 -17.04 37.77 26.38
CA ASN A 700 -15.67 37.94 26.84
C ASN A 700 -15.57 38.13 28.38
N VAL A 701 -16.55 37.69 29.17
CA VAL A 701 -16.47 37.68 30.65
C VAL A 701 -15.63 36.46 31.12
N PRO A 702 -14.64 36.62 32.03
CA PRO A 702 -13.81 35.50 32.48
C PRO A 702 -14.59 34.49 33.33
N ASP A 703 -14.47 33.20 33.00
CA ASP A 703 -14.92 32.09 33.82
C ASP A 703 -13.85 31.73 34.87
N THR A 704 -14.29 31.52 36.11
CA THR A 704 -13.43 31.27 37.29
C THR A 704 -13.73 29.94 38.00
N THR A 705 -14.57 29.08 37.42
CA THR A 705 -15.00 27.82 38.05
C THR A 705 -14.06 26.69 37.66
N PRO A 706 -13.44 25.95 38.60
CA PRO A 706 -12.60 24.80 38.25
C PRO A 706 -13.40 23.57 37.79
N PRO A 707 -12.87 22.79 36.83
CA PRO A 707 -13.51 21.56 36.35
C PRO A 707 -13.48 20.43 37.38
N THR A 708 -14.42 19.49 37.27
CA THR A 708 -14.51 18.27 38.08
C THR A 708 -14.67 16.99 37.24
N VAL A 709 -14.28 15.84 37.80
CA VAL A 709 -14.47 14.51 37.18
C VAL A 709 -15.83 13.95 37.56
N THR A 710 -16.65 13.63 36.55
CA THR A 710 -18.02 13.11 36.74
C THR A 710 -18.08 11.58 36.71
N SER A 711 -17.24 10.91 35.91
CA SER A 711 -17.20 9.45 35.84
C SER A 711 -15.89 8.92 35.24
N VAL A 712 -15.59 7.65 35.52
CA VAL A 712 -14.42 6.93 34.98
C VAL A 712 -14.77 5.51 34.55
N THR A 713 -14.07 5.01 33.53
CA THR A 713 -14.09 3.61 33.10
C THR A 713 -12.66 3.10 32.97
N PRO A 714 -12.33 1.89 33.44
CA PRO A 714 -13.14 1.04 34.32
C PRO A 714 -13.52 1.75 35.63
N PRO A 715 -14.68 1.46 36.23
CA PRO A 715 -15.01 1.97 37.55
C PRO A 715 -13.91 1.66 38.58
N ALA A 716 -13.73 2.54 39.57
CA ALA A 716 -12.73 2.36 40.61
C ALA A 716 -12.87 1.00 41.32
N GLY A 717 -11.77 0.26 41.39
CA GLY A 717 -11.71 -1.07 42.01
C GLY A 717 -12.15 -2.23 41.11
N SER A 718 -12.42 -1.99 39.81
CA SER A 718 -12.80 -3.07 38.89
C SER A 718 -11.72 -4.15 38.80
N VAL A 719 -12.13 -5.41 38.82
CA VAL A 719 -11.26 -6.58 38.55
C VAL A 719 -11.63 -7.19 37.19
N ASN A 720 -10.75 -8.03 36.66
CA ASN A 720 -10.94 -8.70 35.36
C ASN A 720 -11.11 -7.75 34.17
N VAL A 721 -10.46 -6.60 34.21
CA VAL A 721 -10.44 -5.66 33.09
C VAL A 721 -9.62 -6.25 31.93
N ALA A 722 -10.11 -6.18 30.70
CA ALA A 722 -9.36 -6.66 29.54
C ALA A 722 -8.02 -5.90 29.41
N ALA A 723 -6.96 -6.62 29.03
CA ALA A 723 -5.61 -6.06 28.93
C ALA A 723 -5.49 -4.91 27.91
N GLY A 724 -6.37 -4.85 26.91
CA GLY A 724 -6.46 -3.76 25.93
C GLY A 724 -7.63 -2.79 26.17
N ALA A 725 -8.26 -2.80 27.35
CA ALA A 725 -9.41 -1.93 27.60
C ALA A 725 -8.99 -0.46 27.64
N ASN A 726 -9.71 0.39 26.90
CA ASN A 726 -9.59 1.84 27.02
C ASN A 726 -9.96 2.31 28.42
N ILE A 727 -9.18 3.24 28.95
CA ILE A 727 -9.43 3.92 30.22
C ILE A 727 -10.00 5.30 29.90
N THR A 728 -11.17 5.64 30.42
CA THR A 728 -11.82 6.94 30.12
C THR A 728 -12.13 7.74 31.38
N VAL A 729 -12.08 9.05 31.26
CA VAL A 729 -12.54 10.02 32.27
C VAL A 729 -13.46 11.06 31.64
N ILE A 730 -14.58 11.35 32.27
CA ILE A 730 -15.55 12.36 31.80
C ILE A 730 -15.55 13.56 32.74
N PHE A 731 -15.45 14.77 32.20
CA PHE A 731 -15.48 16.03 32.96
C PHE A 731 -16.88 16.67 32.96
N ASP A 732 -17.17 17.51 33.95
CA ASP A 732 -18.43 18.28 34.07
C ASP A 732 -18.51 19.49 33.14
N GLU A 733 -17.39 19.91 32.57
CA GLU A 733 -17.29 21.04 31.63
C GLU A 733 -16.27 20.79 30.51
N PRO A 734 -16.26 21.62 29.44
CA PRO A 734 -15.28 21.53 28.37
C PRO A 734 -13.84 21.80 28.86
N MET A 735 -12.93 20.89 28.53
CA MET A 735 -11.51 20.99 28.87
C MET A 735 -10.69 21.62 27.74
N ASP A 736 -9.62 22.35 28.09
CA ASP A 736 -8.60 22.74 27.11
C ASP A 736 -7.85 21.50 26.66
N ALA A 737 -8.11 21.08 25.42
CA ALA A 737 -7.53 19.91 24.79
C ALA A 737 -5.99 19.92 24.81
N ALA A 738 -5.33 21.09 24.80
CA ALA A 738 -3.87 21.18 24.87
C ALA A 738 -3.32 20.69 26.23
N THR A 739 -4.12 20.80 27.29
CA THR A 739 -3.75 20.34 28.63
C THR A 739 -4.10 18.87 28.89
N ILE A 740 -4.81 18.20 27.96
CA ILE A 740 -5.17 16.78 28.05
C ILE A 740 -4.18 15.96 27.22
N ASN A 741 -3.13 15.44 27.86
CA ASN A 741 -2.08 14.68 27.18
C ASN A 741 -1.39 13.68 28.15
N ALA A 742 -0.43 12.90 27.64
CA ALA A 742 0.26 11.85 28.40
C ALA A 742 1.09 12.34 29.62
N THR A 743 1.28 13.66 29.80
CA THR A 743 1.95 14.21 30.99
C THR A 743 0.97 14.54 32.13
N THR A 744 -0.28 14.84 31.78
CA THR A 744 -1.35 15.28 32.71
C THR A 744 -2.38 14.20 32.97
N ILE A 745 -2.54 13.23 32.09
CA ILE A 745 -3.33 12.03 32.35
C ILE A 745 -2.47 10.79 32.08
N GLN A 746 -2.33 9.94 33.09
CA GLN A 746 -1.34 8.87 33.11
C GLN A 746 -1.95 7.57 33.63
N LEU A 747 -1.57 6.47 32.99
CA LEU A 747 -1.72 5.14 33.56
C LEU A 747 -0.41 4.74 34.25
N ARG A 748 -0.49 4.14 35.42
CA ARG A 748 0.66 3.76 36.22
C ARG A 748 0.55 2.32 36.69
N ASP A 749 1.66 1.60 36.69
CA ASP A 749 1.73 0.24 37.22
C ASP A 749 1.84 0.21 38.76
N ALA A 750 1.90 -0.99 39.34
CA ALA A 750 2.04 -1.20 40.78
C ALA A 750 3.37 -0.66 41.36
N ALA A 751 4.39 -0.47 40.52
CA ALA A 751 5.66 0.17 40.90
C ALA A 751 5.60 1.70 40.77
N ASN A 752 4.43 2.26 40.45
CA ASN A 752 4.18 3.67 40.19
C ASN A 752 4.93 4.21 38.94
N THR A 753 5.31 3.32 38.02
CA THR A 753 5.92 3.67 36.73
C THR A 753 4.82 4.03 35.73
N VAL A 754 5.04 5.04 34.90
CA VAL A 754 4.08 5.42 33.84
C VAL A 754 4.07 4.35 32.76
N VAL A 755 2.89 3.84 32.46
CA VAL A 755 2.62 2.92 31.34
C VAL A 755 2.38 3.77 30.08
N PRO A 756 3.07 3.48 28.96
CA PRO A 756 2.81 4.15 27.70
C PRO A 756 1.35 3.99 27.26
N ALA A 757 0.69 5.12 27.01
CA ALA A 757 -0.68 5.19 26.51
C ALA A 757 -0.83 6.42 25.61
N SER A 758 -1.58 6.28 24.53
CA SER A 758 -2.05 7.43 23.77
C SER A 758 -3.20 8.11 24.52
N VAL A 759 -3.22 9.44 24.51
CA VAL A 759 -4.26 10.23 25.19
C VAL A 759 -5.00 11.05 24.14
N SER A 760 -6.32 10.93 24.12
CA SER A 760 -7.21 11.72 23.26
C SER A 760 -8.31 12.38 24.09
N TYR A 761 -8.89 13.46 23.57
CA TYR A 761 -10.02 14.16 24.19
C TYR A 761 -11.12 14.41 23.16
N ASN A 762 -12.34 13.96 23.48
CA ASN A 762 -13.53 14.26 22.71
C ASN A 762 -14.32 15.37 23.40
N ALA A 763 -14.26 16.57 22.83
CA ALA A 763 -14.91 17.76 23.38
C ALA A 763 -16.45 17.67 23.36
N ALA A 764 -17.05 16.92 22.43
CA ALA A 764 -18.50 16.81 22.30
C ALA A 764 -19.16 16.06 23.46
N ASN A 765 -18.45 15.09 24.03
CA ASN A 765 -18.91 14.31 25.19
C ASN A 765 -18.05 14.51 26.45
N ARG A 766 -17.09 15.45 26.41
CA ARG A 766 -16.16 15.80 27.50
C ARG A 766 -15.36 14.60 28.04
N THR A 767 -15.05 13.64 27.17
CA THR A 767 -14.36 12.40 27.56
C THR A 767 -12.91 12.43 27.13
N ALA A 768 -11.98 12.25 28.08
CA ALA A 768 -10.60 11.91 27.76
C ALA A 768 -10.42 10.39 27.80
N THR A 769 -9.71 9.85 26.80
CA THR A 769 -9.44 8.42 26.66
C THR A 769 -7.94 8.18 26.70
N LEU A 770 -7.53 7.26 27.57
CA LEU A 770 -6.20 6.67 27.69
C LEU A 770 -6.25 5.29 27.06
N ASP A 771 -5.55 5.13 25.96
CA ASP A 771 -5.45 3.89 25.20
C ASP A 771 -4.02 3.34 25.35
N PRO A 772 -3.79 2.29 26.15
CA PRO A 772 -2.48 1.67 26.33
C PRO A 772 -1.85 1.30 24.98
N THR A 773 -0.61 1.71 24.72
CA THR A 773 0.03 1.42 23.42
C THR A 773 0.41 -0.05 23.26
N ASP A 774 0.61 -0.73 24.39
CA ASP A 774 0.81 -2.17 24.49
C ASP A 774 -0.29 -2.77 25.38
N LEU A 775 -0.59 -4.06 25.18
CA LEU A 775 -1.47 -4.79 26.10
C LEU A 775 -0.93 -4.72 27.53
N LEU A 776 -1.81 -4.35 28.45
CA LEU A 776 -1.51 -4.35 29.88
C LEU A 776 -1.20 -5.77 30.37
N LEU A 777 -0.27 -5.89 31.31
CA LEU A 777 0.05 -7.17 31.92
C LEU A 777 -1.19 -7.74 32.60
N SER A 778 -1.43 -9.03 32.45
CA SER A 778 -2.52 -9.74 33.10
C SER A 778 -2.35 -9.81 34.62
N SER A 779 -3.45 -9.97 35.36
CA SER A 779 -3.47 -10.03 36.84
C SER A 779 -2.76 -8.86 37.53
N THR A 780 -2.74 -7.69 36.90
CA THR A 780 -1.94 -6.54 37.35
C THR A 780 -2.85 -5.36 37.67
N THR A 781 -2.64 -4.77 38.84
CA THR A 781 -3.33 -3.54 39.24
C THR A 781 -2.65 -2.33 38.64
N TYR A 782 -3.41 -1.55 37.89
CA TYR A 782 -3.02 -0.26 37.33
C TYR A 782 -3.77 0.87 38.02
N THR A 783 -3.12 2.03 38.11
CA THR A 783 -3.69 3.27 38.66
C THR A 783 -3.69 4.36 37.60
N ALA A 784 -4.87 4.86 37.26
CA ALA A 784 -5.01 6.05 36.43
C ALA A 784 -4.95 7.31 37.30
N LEU A 785 -4.29 8.34 36.76
CA LEU A 785 -4.07 9.64 37.38
C LEU A 785 -4.48 10.74 36.40
N VAL A 786 -5.34 11.66 36.84
CA VAL A 786 -5.58 12.96 36.21
C VAL A 786 -4.97 14.02 37.11
N ARG A 787 -4.00 14.75 36.58
CA ARG A 787 -3.15 15.68 37.33
C ARG A 787 -3.86 17.03 37.51
N GLY A 788 -4.11 17.41 38.75
CA GLY A 788 -4.73 18.67 39.17
C GLY A 788 -3.83 19.46 40.12
N GLY A 789 -4.41 20.24 41.03
CA GLY A 789 -3.67 20.98 42.05
C GLY A 789 -3.13 22.33 41.57
N SER A 790 -2.10 22.86 42.24
CA SER A 790 -1.62 24.23 42.06
C SER A 790 -0.38 24.39 41.16
N THR A 791 0.21 23.29 40.67
CA THR A 791 1.50 23.31 39.92
C THR A 791 1.35 22.61 38.57
N ASP A 792 1.81 23.25 37.50
CA ASP A 792 1.81 22.66 36.14
C ASP A 792 2.92 21.58 36.00
N PRO A 793 2.71 20.54 35.16
CA PRO A 793 1.57 20.35 34.27
C PRO A 793 0.32 19.85 35.01
N ARG A 794 -0.87 20.34 34.62
CA ARG A 794 -2.18 19.95 35.16
C ARG A 794 -3.26 20.18 34.11
N VAL A 795 -4.38 19.46 34.21
CA VAL A 795 -5.52 19.64 33.30
C VAL A 795 -6.27 20.94 33.63
N LYS A 796 -6.71 21.67 32.61
CA LYS A 796 -7.44 22.94 32.73
C LYS A 796 -8.69 22.93 31.86
N ASP A 797 -9.72 23.65 32.27
CA ASP A 797 -10.86 23.97 31.41
C ASP A 797 -10.45 24.94 30.28
N VAL A 798 -11.38 25.21 29.37
CA VAL A 798 -11.17 26.16 28.26
C VAL A 798 -10.97 27.61 28.72
N ALA A 799 -11.32 27.95 29.96
CA ALA A 799 -11.12 29.26 30.58
C ALA A 799 -9.78 29.36 31.36
N GLY A 800 -9.04 28.26 31.48
CA GLY A 800 -7.76 28.17 32.17
C GLY A 800 -7.85 27.83 33.66
N ASN A 801 -9.04 27.51 34.21
CA ASN A 801 -9.14 27.03 35.58
C ASN A 801 -8.69 25.57 35.65
N ALA A 802 -7.82 25.26 36.61
CA ALA A 802 -7.26 23.91 36.73
C ALA A 802 -8.09 23.02 37.65
N LEU A 803 -8.14 21.72 37.34
CA LEU A 803 -8.71 20.72 38.25
C LEU A 803 -8.14 20.87 39.66
N ALA A 804 -9.01 20.96 40.66
CA ALA A 804 -8.62 21.41 41.99
C ALA A 804 -7.57 20.52 42.69
N ASN A 805 -7.62 19.20 42.49
CA ASN A 805 -6.69 18.23 43.06
C ASN A 805 -6.42 17.10 42.06
N ASP A 806 -5.32 16.35 42.25
CA ASP A 806 -5.11 15.09 41.52
C ASP A 806 -6.31 14.14 41.75
N PHE A 807 -6.77 13.52 40.67
CA PHE A 807 -7.82 12.50 40.72
C PHE A 807 -7.21 11.15 40.32
N THR A 808 -7.30 10.16 41.21
CA THR A 808 -6.71 8.83 40.99
C THR A 808 -7.71 7.71 41.25
N TRP A 809 -7.66 6.66 40.44
CA TRP A 809 -8.39 5.41 40.70
C TRP A 809 -7.61 4.22 40.15
N SER A 810 -7.91 3.02 40.65
CA SER A 810 -7.23 1.79 40.23
C SER A 810 -8.20 0.74 39.70
N PHE A 811 -7.68 -0.17 38.88
CA PHE A 811 -8.37 -1.38 38.41
C PHE A 811 -7.35 -2.51 38.22
N THR A 812 -7.82 -3.76 38.16
CA THR A 812 -6.98 -4.95 37.98
C THR A 812 -7.36 -5.65 36.68
N THR A 813 -6.35 -5.93 35.85
CA THR A 813 -6.52 -6.67 34.59
C THR A 813 -6.85 -8.14 34.84
N ALA A 814 -7.54 -8.76 33.90
CA ALA A 814 -7.87 -10.18 33.93
C ALA A 814 -6.61 -11.06 33.96
N ALA A 815 -6.73 -12.24 34.57
CA ALA A 815 -5.72 -13.29 34.46
C ALA A 815 -5.56 -13.73 33.00
N PRO A 816 -4.37 -14.21 32.58
CA PRO A 816 -4.19 -14.66 31.21
C PRO A 816 -5.07 -15.91 30.97
N SER A 817 -5.93 -15.85 29.95
CA SER A 817 -6.79 -16.97 29.59
C SER A 817 -5.92 -18.09 28.97
N PRO A 818 -6.01 -19.34 29.45
CA PRO A 818 -5.35 -20.48 28.82
C PRO A 818 -6.09 -20.96 27.56
N PHE A 819 -7.17 -20.29 27.15
CA PHE A 819 -8.02 -20.65 26.04
C PHE A 819 -7.78 -19.74 24.82
N VAL A 820 -7.80 -20.35 23.63
CA VAL A 820 -7.84 -19.66 22.34
C VAL A 820 -9.29 -19.56 21.88
N SER A 821 -9.67 -18.44 21.28
CA SER A 821 -11.02 -18.18 20.77
C SER A 821 -10.95 -17.66 19.32
N ILE A 822 -12.05 -17.71 18.57
CA ILE A 822 -12.12 -17.27 17.16
C ILE A 822 -11.90 -15.75 17.05
N TRP A 823 -12.45 -14.97 17.97
CA TRP A 823 -12.22 -13.52 18.03
C TRP A 823 -11.27 -13.16 19.18
N ASP A 824 -10.61 -12.01 19.11
CA ASP A 824 -9.92 -11.46 20.28
C ASP A 824 -10.90 -10.81 21.27
N GLU A 825 -10.44 -10.53 22.49
CA GLU A 825 -11.26 -9.92 23.56
C GLU A 825 -11.72 -8.48 23.26
N THR A 826 -11.08 -7.81 22.28
CA THR A 826 -11.40 -6.44 21.88
C THR A 826 -12.41 -6.37 20.73
N ALA A 827 -12.70 -7.50 20.10
CA ALA A 827 -13.63 -7.57 18.99
C ALA A 827 -15.05 -7.22 19.46
N VAL A 828 -15.72 -6.31 18.74
CA VAL A 828 -17.07 -5.81 19.06
C VAL A 828 -18.00 -5.88 17.85
N PRO A 829 -19.30 -6.14 18.04
CA PRO A 829 -20.30 -6.09 16.98
C PRO A 829 -20.57 -4.68 16.46
N THR A 830 -20.91 -4.59 15.18
CA THR A 830 -21.49 -3.37 14.58
C THR A 830 -22.82 -3.02 15.26
N LEU A 831 -23.65 -4.04 15.58
CA LEU A 831 -24.88 -3.86 16.35
C LEU A 831 -24.91 -4.79 17.57
N ALA A 832 -24.71 -4.22 18.77
CA ALA A 832 -24.64 -4.99 20.02
C ALA A 832 -25.98 -5.60 20.48
N SER A 833 -27.11 -5.04 20.07
CA SER A 833 -28.44 -5.60 20.33
C SER A 833 -29.38 -5.33 19.17
N LYS A 834 -29.70 -6.37 18.39
CA LYS A 834 -30.72 -6.31 17.35
C LYS A 834 -32.08 -6.06 17.98
N ASP A 835 -32.90 -5.20 17.37
CA ASP A 835 -34.27 -4.95 17.81
C ASP A 835 -35.23 -6.10 17.42
N ASP A 836 -35.01 -7.25 18.06
CA ASP A 836 -35.83 -8.45 17.96
C ASP A 836 -36.00 -9.03 19.37
N SER A 837 -37.23 -9.10 19.87
CA SER A 837 -37.54 -9.55 21.24
C SER A 837 -37.99 -11.01 21.32
N ASN A 838 -37.93 -11.76 20.22
CA ASN A 838 -38.35 -13.16 20.22
C ASN A 838 -37.24 -14.07 20.75
N ALA A 839 -37.61 -15.08 21.53
CA ALA A 839 -36.68 -16.09 22.01
C ALA A 839 -36.03 -16.84 20.84
N ILE A 840 -34.69 -16.93 20.83
CA ILE A 840 -33.92 -17.38 19.67
C ILE A 840 -32.62 -18.07 20.10
N GLU A 841 -32.23 -19.11 19.38
CA GLU A 841 -30.87 -19.67 19.40
C GLU A 841 -30.09 -19.10 18.21
N VAL A 842 -28.87 -18.59 18.44
CA VAL A 842 -27.97 -18.08 17.38
C VAL A 842 -26.59 -18.70 17.53
N GLY A 843 -25.85 -18.87 16.43
CA GLY A 843 -24.56 -19.56 16.48
C GLY A 843 -23.67 -19.45 15.24
N VAL A 844 -22.49 -20.05 15.35
CA VAL A 844 -21.44 -20.10 14.33
C VAL A 844 -21.01 -21.54 14.06
N LYS A 845 -20.74 -21.84 12.79
CA LYS A 845 -20.04 -23.06 12.35
C LYS A 845 -18.53 -22.80 12.34
N PHE A 846 -17.78 -23.64 13.04
CA PHE A 846 -16.33 -23.49 13.17
C PHE A 846 -15.59 -24.84 13.04
N GLN A 847 -14.28 -24.76 12.83
CA GLN A 847 -13.33 -25.87 12.85
C GLN A 847 -12.10 -25.49 13.68
N SER A 848 -11.33 -26.49 14.10
CA SER A 848 -9.96 -26.33 14.59
C SER A 848 -8.98 -27.06 13.66
N ASP A 849 -7.80 -26.50 13.41
CA ASP A 849 -6.71 -27.13 12.65
C ASP A 849 -6.11 -28.35 13.34
N ILE A 850 -6.28 -28.44 14.65
CA ILE A 850 -5.76 -29.50 15.52
C ILE A 850 -6.86 -30.05 16.42
N ALA A 851 -6.74 -31.31 16.83
CA ALA A 851 -7.62 -31.87 17.85
C ALA A 851 -7.36 -31.18 19.21
N GLY A 852 -8.39 -31.03 20.02
CA GLY A 852 -8.31 -30.37 21.33
C GLY A 852 -9.65 -30.31 22.03
N TYR A 853 -9.75 -29.54 23.11
CA TYR A 853 -10.93 -29.48 23.96
C TYR A 853 -11.62 -28.13 23.83
N VAL A 854 -12.94 -28.15 23.69
CA VAL A 854 -13.79 -26.97 23.91
C VAL A 854 -14.28 -27.03 25.36
N SER A 855 -13.77 -26.13 26.18
CA SER A 855 -14.10 -26.07 27.61
C SER A 855 -15.30 -25.18 27.90
N GLY A 856 -15.73 -24.34 26.96
CA GLY A 856 -16.85 -23.43 27.17
C GLY A 856 -17.28 -22.66 25.93
N ILE A 857 -18.35 -21.88 26.09
CA ILE A 857 -18.91 -20.99 25.07
C ILE A 857 -18.83 -19.56 25.60
N ARG A 858 -18.59 -18.61 24.69
CA ARG A 858 -18.75 -17.19 24.97
C ARG A 858 -19.57 -16.50 23.90
N PHE A 859 -20.24 -15.41 24.25
CA PHE A 859 -20.98 -14.59 23.30
C PHE A 859 -20.90 -13.10 23.63
N TYR A 860 -21.08 -12.24 22.64
CA TYR A 860 -21.15 -10.80 22.88
C TYR A 860 -22.56 -10.36 23.29
N LYS A 861 -22.68 -9.72 24.45
CA LYS A 861 -23.94 -9.23 25.02
C LYS A 861 -24.04 -7.71 24.86
N GLY A 862 -25.11 -7.21 24.24
CA GLY A 862 -25.47 -5.79 24.35
C GLY A 862 -26.40 -5.52 25.53
N ALA A 863 -26.51 -4.26 25.95
CA ALA A 863 -27.25 -3.87 27.16
C ALA A 863 -28.74 -4.24 27.16
N ALA A 864 -29.36 -4.41 25.99
CA ALA A 864 -30.75 -4.82 25.88
C ALA A 864 -30.93 -6.35 25.85
N ASN A 865 -29.84 -7.11 25.73
CA ASN A 865 -29.86 -8.57 25.75
C ASN A 865 -29.96 -9.06 27.21
N ILE A 866 -31.18 -9.26 27.67
CA ILE A 866 -31.51 -9.58 29.06
C ILE A 866 -32.19 -10.94 29.17
N GLY A 867 -32.28 -11.45 30.39
CA GLY A 867 -32.86 -12.77 30.67
C GLY A 867 -31.80 -13.86 30.74
N THR A 868 -32.25 -15.11 30.75
CA THR A 868 -31.35 -16.26 30.86
C THR A 868 -30.76 -16.63 29.51
N HIS A 869 -29.44 -16.84 29.49
CA HIS A 869 -28.71 -17.34 28.32
C HIS A 869 -28.18 -18.75 28.56
N ILE A 870 -28.20 -19.58 27.52
CA ILE A 870 -27.70 -20.97 27.57
C ILE A 870 -26.72 -21.16 26.42
N GLY A 871 -25.46 -21.46 26.70
CA GLY A 871 -24.44 -21.76 25.69
C GLY A 871 -24.41 -23.25 25.36
N ASN A 872 -24.29 -23.58 24.08
CA ASN A 872 -24.34 -24.95 23.58
C ASN A 872 -23.23 -25.24 22.56
N LEU A 873 -22.72 -26.47 22.58
CA LEU A 873 -21.85 -27.02 21.56
C LEU A 873 -22.50 -28.24 20.91
N TRP A 874 -22.50 -28.28 19.58
CA TRP A 874 -23.15 -29.34 18.80
C TRP A 874 -22.19 -29.94 17.77
N SER A 875 -22.44 -31.20 17.41
CA SER A 875 -21.93 -31.73 16.14
C SER A 875 -22.61 -31.03 14.96
N SER A 876 -22.00 -31.10 13.77
CA SER A 876 -22.62 -30.63 12.53
C SER A 876 -23.92 -31.37 12.16
N SER A 877 -24.17 -32.56 12.72
CA SER A 877 -25.40 -33.32 12.54
C SER A 877 -26.52 -32.97 13.54
N GLY A 878 -26.26 -32.08 14.49
CA GLY A 878 -27.23 -31.61 15.48
C GLY A 878 -27.26 -32.39 16.80
N GLN A 879 -26.26 -33.24 17.07
CA GLN A 879 -26.10 -33.86 18.39
C GLN A 879 -25.59 -32.81 19.38
N LEU A 880 -26.30 -32.63 20.50
CA LEU A 880 -25.81 -31.81 21.62
C LEU A 880 -24.61 -32.50 22.28
N LEU A 881 -23.47 -31.82 22.32
CA LEU A 881 -22.24 -32.33 22.91
C LEU A 881 -22.02 -31.79 24.33
N ALA A 882 -22.34 -30.52 24.55
CA ALA A 882 -22.35 -29.90 25.87
C ALA A 882 -23.24 -28.66 25.92
N SER A 883 -23.69 -28.31 27.13
CA SER A 883 -24.55 -27.15 27.39
C SER A 883 -24.28 -26.58 28.79
N ALA A 884 -24.33 -25.26 28.95
CA ALA A 884 -24.19 -24.58 30.22
C ALA A 884 -24.99 -23.27 30.26
N THR A 885 -25.59 -22.96 31.41
CA THR A 885 -26.33 -21.70 31.61
C THR A 885 -25.36 -20.61 32.02
N PHE A 886 -25.37 -19.48 31.31
CA PHE A 886 -24.59 -18.31 31.70
C PHE A 886 -25.10 -17.74 33.02
N VAL A 887 -24.16 -17.43 33.91
CA VAL A 887 -24.39 -16.80 35.21
C VAL A 887 -23.42 -15.63 35.39
N ASN A 888 -23.76 -14.66 36.24
CA ASN A 888 -22.92 -13.49 36.54
C ASN A 888 -22.51 -12.66 35.32
N GLU A 889 -23.38 -12.59 34.32
CA GLU A 889 -23.09 -11.81 33.13
C GLU A 889 -23.01 -10.32 33.45
N THR A 890 -22.11 -9.61 32.76
CA THR A 890 -22.07 -8.15 32.81
C THR A 890 -23.26 -7.54 32.04
N ALA A 891 -23.43 -6.22 32.18
CA ALA A 891 -24.48 -5.49 31.44
C ALA A 891 -24.24 -5.54 29.91
N SER A 892 -22.98 -5.55 29.48
CA SER A 892 -22.58 -5.65 28.07
C SER A 892 -21.15 -6.16 27.93
N GLY A 893 -20.77 -6.59 26.72
CA GLY A 893 -19.46 -7.14 26.39
C GLY A 893 -19.48 -8.66 26.26
N TRP A 894 -18.30 -9.27 26.09
CA TRP A 894 -18.14 -10.72 26.04
C TRP A 894 -18.55 -11.38 27.37
N GLN A 895 -19.45 -12.35 27.29
CA GLN A 895 -19.86 -13.23 28.38
C GLN A 895 -19.33 -14.62 28.11
N GLN A 896 -18.85 -15.33 29.13
CA GLN A 896 -18.35 -16.69 28.98
C GLN A 896 -18.95 -17.64 30.02
N VAL A 897 -19.03 -18.92 29.66
CA VAL A 897 -19.43 -20.00 30.56
C VAL A 897 -18.65 -21.27 30.23
N PHE A 898 -18.19 -21.99 31.25
CA PHE A 898 -17.56 -23.29 31.11
C PHE A 898 -18.58 -24.43 31.13
N PHE A 899 -18.30 -25.48 30.38
CA PHE A 899 -19.00 -26.75 30.47
C PHE A 899 -18.52 -27.54 31.70
N ALA A 900 -19.43 -28.33 32.30
CA ALA A 900 -19.08 -29.23 33.40
C ALA A 900 -18.03 -30.29 33.01
N THR A 901 -17.91 -30.60 31.71
CA THR A 901 -16.87 -31.48 31.18
C THR A 901 -16.43 -30.93 29.82
N PRO A 902 -15.15 -30.59 29.63
CA PRO A 902 -14.63 -30.17 28.33
C PRO A 902 -14.86 -31.22 27.24
N VAL A 903 -15.23 -30.77 26.05
CA VAL A 903 -15.58 -31.66 24.92
C VAL A 903 -14.38 -31.78 23.99
N LEU A 904 -13.89 -33.00 23.78
CA LEU A 904 -12.89 -33.27 22.75
C LEU A 904 -13.51 -33.05 21.36
N ILE A 905 -12.86 -32.21 20.55
CA ILE A 905 -13.15 -31.99 19.14
C ILE A 905 -11.98 -32.46 18.27
N GLU A 906 -12.31 -32.98 17.08
CA GLU A 906 -11.32 -33.46 16.13
C GLU A 906 -10.86 -32.34 15.18
N ALA A 907 -9.61 -32.44 14.71
CA ALA A 907 -9.06 -31.53 13.71
C ALA A 907 -9.91 -31.53 12.43
N ASN A 908 -10.03 -30.36 11.80
CA ASN A 908 -10.69 -30.12 10.52
C ASN A 908 -12.14 -30.64 10.43
N THR A 909 -12.80 -30.79 11.59
CA THR A 909 -14.18 -31.25 11.71
C THR A 909 -15.10 -30.08 12.04
N THR A 910 -16.24 -29.96 11.35
CA THR A 910 -17.18 -28.86 11.56
C THR A 910 -18.08 -29.11 12.75
N TYR A 911 -18.10 -28.14 13.67
CA TYR A 911 -18.98 -28.08 14.85
C TYR A 911 -19.80 -26.79 14.84
N VAL A 912 -20.83 -26.73 15.68
CA VAL A 912 -21.66 -25.53 15.88
C VAL A 912 -21.55 -25.07 17.32
N ALA A 913 -21.14 -23.83 17.54
CA ALA A 913 -21.22 -23.14 18.82
C ALA A 913 -22.43 -22.20 18.78
N SER A 914 -23.30 -22.24 19.78
CA SER A 914 -24.50 -21.41 19.83
C SER A 914 -24.83 -20.94 21.24
N TYR A 915 -25.68 -19.92 21.35
CA TYR A 915 -26.37 -19.63 22.60
C TYR A 915 -27.87 -19.34 22.37
N HIS A 916 -28.68 -19.69 23.37
CA HIS A 916 -30.09 -19.34 23.46
C HIS A 916 -30.25 -18.02 24.21
N ALA A 917 -31.02 -17.10 23.64
CA ALA A 917 -31.46 -15.87 24.28
C ALA A 917 -32.97 -15.94 24.52
N ALA A 918 -33.39 -16.04 25.78
CA ALA A 918 -34.80 -16.19 26.14
C ALA A 918 -35.68 -14.97 25.77
N VAL A 919 -35.08 -13.80 25.57
CA VAL A 919 -35.78 -12.54 25.26
C VAL A 919 -35.26 -11.89 23.95
N GLY A 920 -34.50 -12.63 23.13
CA GLY A 920 -33.95 -12.13 21.87
C GLY A 920 -32.75 -11.19 22.06
N ARG A 921 -32.70 -10.09 21.31
CA ARG A 921 -31.78 -8.95 21.49
C ARG A 921 -30.28 -9.27 21.30
N TYR A 922 -29.97 -10.27 20.48
CA TYR A 922 -28.62 -10.73 20.14
C TYR A 922 -27.77 -9.71 19.38
N ALA A 923 -26.43 -9.86 19.48
CA ALA A 923 -25.47 -9.10 18.68
C ALA A 923 -25.49 -9.55 17.20
N TYR A 924 -25.24 -8.62 16.27
CA TYR A 924 -25.54 -8.85 14.85
C TYR A 924 -24.70 -8.03 13.87
N ASP A 925 -24.01 -8.71 12.95
CA ASP A 925 -23.36 -8.12 11.77
C ASP A 925 -23.79 -8.87 10.49
N GLU A 926 -24.31 -8.14 9.51
CA GLU A 926 -24.82 -8.71 8.26
C GLU A 926 -23.70 -8.94 7.22
N ASN A 927 -23.84 -9.95 6.35
CA ASN A 927 -22.91 -10.31 5.28
C ASN A 927 -21.48 -10.68 5.73
N TYR A 928 -21.27 -10.86 7.03
CA TYR A 928 -19.94 -11.07 7.61
C TYR A 928 -19.22 -12.30 7.04
N PHE A 929 -19.94 -13.41 6.84
CA PHE A 929 -19.42 -14.66 6.28
C PHE A 929 -19.72 -14.86 4.79
N ALA A 930 -20.10 -13.80 4.06
CA ALA A 930 -20.59 -13.92 2.68
C ALA A 930 -19.49 -14.39 1.71
N THR A 931 -18.30 -13.80 1.81
CA THR A 931 -17.16 -14.09 0.92
C THR A 931 -16.08 -14.91 1.62
N ASN A 932 -15.74 -14.56 2.86
CA ASN A 932 -14.63 -15.15 3.60
C ASN A 932 -15.08 -15.65 4.99
N GLY A 933 -14.33 -16.59 5.55
CA GLY A 933 -14.42 -16.96 6.96
C GLY A 933 -13.47 -16.13 7.83
N VAL A 934 -13.42 -16.40 9.13
CA VAL A 934 -12.39 -15.86 10.03
C VAL A 934 -11.37 -16.95 10.31
N ASN A 935 -10.09 -16.65 10.13
CA ASN A 935 -8.99 -17.57 10.41
C ASN A 935 -8.15 -17.04 11.58
N SER A 936 -8.27 -17.67 12.74
CA SER A 936 -7.58 -17.33 13.99
C SER A 936 -6.90 -18.59 14.53
N PRO A 937 -5.74 -19.00 13.96
CA PRO A 937 -5.15 -20.30 14.23
C PRO A 937 -5.04 -20.63 15.72
N PRO A 938 -5.47 -21.83 16.17
CA PRO A 938 -5.88 -22.96 15.34
C PRO A 938 -7.36 -22.94 14.92
N LEU A 939 -8.15 -21.94 15.31
CA LEU A 939 -9.59 -21.91 15.05
C LEU A 939 -9.95 -21.22 13.73
N ARG A 940 -11.03 -21.70 13.10
CA ARG A 940 -11.61 -21.10 11.89
C ARG A 940 -13.13 -21.03 11.99
N ALA A 941 -13.70 -19.83 11.86
CA ALA A 941 -15.10 -19.68 11.47
C ALA A 941 -15.20 -19.77 9.95
N LEU A 942 -16.08 -20.63 9.45
CA LEU A 942 -16.13 -20.95 8.02
C LEU A 942 -16.87 -19.88 7.20
N SER A 943 -16.55 -19.69 5.92
CA SER A 943 -17.40 -18.89 5.03
C SER A 943 -18.73 -19.62 4.75
N THR A 944 -19.76 -18.89 4.33
CA THR A 944 -21.04 -19.49 3.93
C THR A 944 -20.87 -20.54 2.82
N GLY A 945 -19.98 -20.29 1.85
CA GLY A 945 -19.68 -21.25 0.79
C GLY A 945 -19.02 -22.53 1.30
N ALA A 946 -18.09 -22.42 2.25
CA ALA A 946 -17.39 -23.58 2.83
C ALA A 946 -18.25 -24.39 3.82
N ALA A 947 -19.20 -23.75 4.51
CA ALA A 947 -19.98 -24.36 5.58
C ALA A 947 -21.40 -24.81 5.17
N SER A 948 -21.80 -24.60 3.91
CA SER A 948 -23.20 -24.68 3.46
C SER A 948 -24.11 -23.80 4.34
N GLY A 949 -23.78 -22.50 4.43
CA GLY A 949 -24.41 -21.51 5.31
C GLY A 949 -23.67 -21.35 6.63
N ASN A 950 -23.23 -20.14 6.99
CA ASN A 950 -22.73 -19.81 8.33
C ASN A 950 -23.45 -18.56 8.87
N GLY A 951 -23.46 -18.38 10.19
CA GLY A 951 -24.42 -17.52 10.86
C GLY A 951 -25.75 -18.21 10.98
N VAL A 952 -25.83 -19.17 11.90
CA VAL A 952 -27.01 -20.04 12.04
C VAL A 952 -27.93 -19.56 13.16
N PHE A 953 -29.23 -19.75 13.00
CA PHE A 953 -30.21 -19.43 14.02
C PHE A 953 -31.42 -20.38 14.04
N ARG A 954 -32.24 -20.27 15.08
CA ARG A 954 -33.57 -20.89 15.22
C ARG A 954 -34.40 -20.14 16.25
N TYR A 955 -35.62 -19.73 15.88
CA TYR A 955 -36.58 -19.20 16.86
C TYR A 955 -37.19 -20.32 17.73
N GLY A 956 -37.38 -20.04 19.01
CA GLY A 956 -38.03 -20.96 19.93
C GLY A 956 -37.90 -20.56 21.39
N ALA A 957 -38.95 -20.83 22.18
CA ALA A 957 -38.97 -20.58 23.63
C ALA A 957 -37.95 -21.42 24.41
N THR A 958 -37.46 -22.51 23.82
CA THR A 958 -36.44 -23.39 24.40
C THR A 958 -35.26 -23.52 23.46
N SER A 959 -34.07 -23.66 24.04
CA SER A 959 -32.82 -23.96 23.31
C SER A 959 -32.96 -25.19 22.42
N GLY A 960 -32.29 -25.17 21.27
CA GLY A 960 -32.28 -26.28 20.31
C GLY A 960 -31.40 -26.00 19.09
N PHE A 961 -30.99 -27.06 18.38
CA PHE A 961 -30.02 -26.97 17.30
C PHE A 961 -30.42 -25.96 16.19
N PRO A 962 -29.61 -24.94 15.90
CA PRO A 962 -29.90 -23.95 14.87
C PRO A 962 -29.60 -24.49 13.48
N THR A 963 -30.58 -24.40 12.57
CA THR A 963 -30.49 -24.97 11.20
C THR A 963 -30.72 -23.94 10.10
N GLU A 964 -31.26 -22.77 10.44
CA GLU A 964 -31.49 -21.69 9.48
C GLU A 964 -30.30 -20.75 9.44
N SER A 965 -30.13 -19.99 8.36
CA SER A 965 -29.10 -18.94 8.24
C SER A 965 -29.67 -17.72 7.55
N PHE A 966 -29.29 -16.52 7.97
CA PHE A 966 -29.75 -15.26 7.38
C PHE A 966 -28.56 -14.42 6.94
N ASN A 967 -28.49 -14.06 5.65
CA ASN A 967 -27.51 -13.16 5.06
C ASN A 967 -26.06 -13.33 5.55
N ALA A 968 -25.62 -14.57 5.71
CA ALA A 968 -24.27 -14.92 6.18
C ALA A 968 -23.84 -14.15 7.46
N SER A 969 -24.77 -13.93 8.39
CA SER A 969 -24.57 -13.01 9.51
C SER A 969 -23.59 -13.54 10.57
N ASN A 970 -22.89 -12.65 11.28
CA ASN A 970 -22.18 -13.00 12.50
C ASN A 970 -23.00 -12.64 13.73
N TYR A 971 -23.29 -13.64 14.57
CA TYR A 971 -24.03 -13.48 15.82
C TYR A 971 -23.12 -13.39 17.05
N TRP A 972 -21.81 -13.28 16.84
CA TRP A 972 -20.79 -13.06 17.87
C TRP A 972 -20.81 -14.13 18.96
N VAL A 973 -20.80 -15.39 18.53
CA VAL A 973 -20.75 -16.59 19.37
C VAL A 973 -19.42 -17.29 19.14
N ASP A 974 -18.72 -17.66 20.20
CA ASP A 974 -17.35 -18.16 20.15
C ASP A 974 -17.13 -19.31 21.15
N VAL A 975 -15.95 -19.94 21.07
CA VAL A 975 -15.54 -21.09 21.87
C VAL A 975 -14.29 -20.81 22.69
N LEU A 976 -14.18 -21.46 23.84
CA LEU A 976 -12.96 -21.50 24.66
C LEU A 976 -12.21 -22.80 24.35
N PHE A 977 -11.23 -22.75 23.45
CA PHE A 977 -10.47 -23.92 22.98
C PHE A 977 -9.11 -24.05 23.66
N SER A 978 -8.69 -25.27 23.99
CA SER A 978 -7.34 -25.58 24.47
C SER A 978 -6.83 -26.93 23.95
N THR A 979 -5.52 -27.11 23.84
CA THR A 979 -4.91 -28.38 23.40
C THR A 979 -4.84 -29.44 24.49
N SER A 980 -5.14 -29.07 25.73
CA SER A 980 -5.21 -29.95 26.90
C SER A 980 -6.49 -29.65 27.69
N ILE A 981 -6.94 -30.61 28.49
CA ILE A 981 -7.96 -30.33 29.52
C ILE A 981 -7.32 -29.33 30.47
N VAL A 982 -7.83 -28.11 30.48
CA VAL A 982 -7.52 -27.12 31.50
C VAL A 982 -8.61 -27.30 32.55
N GLU A 983 -8.26 -27.92 33.67
CA GLU A 983 -9.16 -27.98 34.83
C GLU A 983 -9.35 -26.56 35.41
N ASP A 984 -10.50 -26.31 36.01
CA ASP A 984 -10.71 -25.10 36.78
C ASP A 984 -9.79 -25.13 38.01
N THR A 985 -8.68 -24.39 37.92
CA THR A 985 -7.70 -24.23 39.01
C THR A 985 -7.94 -22.97 39.82
N THR A 986 -8.98 -22.19 39.52
CA THR A 986 -9.27 -20.95 40.24
C THR A 986 -9.99 -21.34 41.53
N ALA A 987 -9.36 -21.08 42.66
CA ALA A 987 -10.00 -21.35 43.94
C ALA A 987 -11.04 -20.26 44.23
N PRO A 988 -12.26 -20.63 44.66
CA PRO A 988 -13.28 -19.66 45.01
C PRO A 988 -12.84 -18.84 46.23
N THR A 989 -13.05 -17.53 46.16
CA THR A 989 -12.76 -16.58 47.24
C THR A 989 -14.04 -15.94 47.76
N VAL A 990 -14.06 -15.48 49.01
CA VAL A 990 -15.19 -14.73 49.57
C VAL A 990 -15.03 -13.25 49.22
N VAL A 991 -15.97 -12.71 48.46
CA VAL A 991 -15.96 -11.32 47.98
C VAL A 991 -16.90 -10.41 48.77
N GLY A 992 -17.78 -10.97 49.59
CA GLY A 992 -18.67 -10.20 50.46
C GLY A 992 -19.20 -11.02 51.64
N VAL A 993 -19.41 -10.36 52.79
CA VAL A 993 -20.01 -10.99 53.97
C VAL A 993 -21.06 -10.07 54.58
N GLY A 994 -22.10 -10.67 55.16
CA GLY A 994 -23.14 -9.97 55.89
C GLY A 994 -23.45 -10.74 57.18
N PRO A 995 -23.45 -10.12 58.36
CA PRO A 995 -22.95 -8.77 58.68
C PRO A 995 -21.46 -8.60 58.36
N VAL A 996 -21.03 -7.35 58.14
CA VAL A 996 -19.60 -7.03 57.95
C VAL A 996 -18.80 -7.23 59.24
N ALA A 997 -17.51 -7.54 59.11
CA ALA A 997 -16.64 -7.76 60.26
C ALA A 997 -16.61 -6.54 61.21
N GLY A 998 -16.83 -6.78 62.51
CA GLY A 998 -16.85 -5.72 63.52
C GLY A 998 -18.15 -4.92 63.63
N ALA A 999 -19.21 -5.29 62.90
CA ALA A 999 -20.53 -4.65 63.02
C ALA A 999 -21.07 -4.77 64.47
N SER A 1000 -21.54 -3.64 65.03
CA SER A 1000 -22.18 -3.59 66.35
C SER A 1000 -23.69 -3.39 66.22
N GLY A 1001 -24.47 -3.86 67.21
CA GLY A 1001 -25.93 -3.72 67.21
C GLY A 1001 -26.66 -4.61 66.20
N VAL A 1002 -26.03 -5.67 65.69
CA VAL A 1002 -26.65 -6.65 64.78
C VAL A 1002 -27.77 -7.40 65.50
N ALA A 1003 -28.93 -7.53 64.85
CA ALA A 1003 -30.07 -8.26 65.43
C ALA A 1003 -29.72 -9.74 65.64
N VAL A 1004 -30.11 -10.30 66.78
CA VAL A 1004 -29.78 -11.69 67.20
C VAL A 1004 -30.38 -12.78 66.30
N SER A 1005 -31.28 -12.43 65.39
CA SER A 1005 -31.88 -13.33 64.39
C SER A 1005 -31.31 -13.13 62.97
N THR A 1006 -30.23 -12.36 62.83
CA THR A 1006 -29.68 -12.02 61.50
C THR A 1006 -29.15 -13.27 60.81
N VAL A 1007 -29.55 -13.45 59.54
CA VAL A 1007 -28.98 -14.46 58.66
C VAL A 1007 -27.57 -14.02 58.25
N VAL A 1008 -26.57 -14.87 58.48
CA VAL A 1008 -25.20 -14.59 58.10
C VAL A 1008 -24.97 -15.07 56.67
N THR A 1009 -24.43 -14.23 55.81
CA THR A 1009 -24.23 -14.52 54.38
C THR A 1009 -22.76 -14.38 53.99
N ALA A 1010 -22.29 -15.24 53.08
CA ALA A 1010 -21.02 -15.10 52.39
C ALA A 1010 -21.26 -15.18 50.87
N THR A 1011 -20.77 -14.19 50.13
CA THR A 1011 -20.81 -14.14 48.66
C THR A 1011 -19.45 -14.52 48.10
N PHE A 1012 -19.40 -15.37 47.09
CA PHE A 1012 -18.17 -15.93 46.53
C PHE A 1012 -17.83 -15.34 45.16
N SER A 1013 -16.57 -15.43 44.75
CA SER A 1013 -16.07 -14.95 43.44
C SER A 1013 -16.61 -15.75 42.26
N GLU A 1014 -17.12 -16.95 42.51
CA GLU A 1014 -17.63 -17.88 41.52
C GLU A 1014 -18.62 -18.87 42.12
N ALA A 1015 -19.28 -19.67 41.27
CA ALA A 1015 -20.25 -20.66 41.71
C ALA A 1015 -19.54 -21.82 42.41
N LEU A 1016 -20.03 -22.18 43.59
CA LEU A 1016 -19.54 -23.33 44.35
C LEU A 1016 -20.34 -24.57 43.99
N ASP A 1017 -19.70 -25.74 44.04
CA ASP A 1017 -20.42 -27.01 44.05
C ASP A 1017 -21.36 -27.02 45.28
N PRO A 1018 -22.70 -27.06 45.08
CA PRO A 1018 -23.65 -27.05 46.20
C PRO A 1018 -23.44 -28.20 47.20
N ALA A 1019 -22.86 -29.32 46.78
CA ALA A 1019 -22.53 -30.43 47.68
C ALA A 1019 -21.39 -30.09 48.66
N SER A 1020 -20.50 -29.16 48.28
CA SER A 1020 -19.34 -28.76 49.08
C SER A 1020 -19.67 -27.74 50.18
N ILE A 1021 -20.85 -27.10 50.14
CA ILE A 1021 -21.28 -26.07 51.10
C ILE A 1021 -22.39 -26.60 52.01
N ASN A 1022 -21.99 -26.97 53.21
CA ASN A 1022 -22.86 -27.59 54.21
C ASN A 1022 -22.41 -27.22 55.64
N GLY A 1023 -23.09 -27.76 56.65
CA GLY A 1023 -22.88 -27.40 58.06
C GLY A 1023 -21.51 -27.74 58.66
N THR A 1024 -20.59 -28.39 57.92
CA THR A 1024 -19.20 -28.62 58.36
C THR A 1024 -18.17 -27.77 57.62
N THR A 1025 -18.54 -27.20 56.46
CA THR A 1025 -17.66 -26.36 55.63
C THR A 1025 -18.03 -24.88 55.69
N PHE A 1026 -19.25 -24.56 56.15
CA PHE A 1026 -19.69 -23.19 56.43
C PHE A 1026 -20.40 -23.15 57.78
N GLU A 1027 -19.71 -22.65 58.81
CA GLU A 1027 -20.13 -22.73 60.21
C GLU A 1027 -20.33 -21.35 60.85
N LEU A 1028 -21.33 -21.24 61.73
CA LEU A 1028 -21.47 -20.12 62.64
C LEU A 1028 -20.85 -20.51 63.99
N ARG A 1029 -19.98 -19.67 64.56
CA ARG A 1029 -19.32 -19.93 65.86
C ARG A 1029 -19.53 -18.80 66.85
N ASP A 1030 -19.59 -19.13 68.14
CA ASP A 1030 -19.67 -18.14 69.21
C ASP A 1030 -18.30 -17.54 69.54
N GLY A 1031 -18.27 -16.56 70.46
CA GLY A 1031 -17.03 -15.87 70.87
C GLY A 1031 -16.01 -16.76 71.60
N GLN A 1032 -16.37 -18.00 71.94
CA GLN A 1032 -15.47 -19.02 72.53
C GLN A 1032 -15.03 -20.05 71.47
N GLY A 1033 -15.50 -19.91 70.24
CA GLY A 1033 -15.17 -20.76 69.10
C GLY A 1033 -16.04 -22.02 68.98
N ALA A 1034 -17.10 -22.19 69.77
CA ALA A 1034 -18.01 -23.34 69.65
C ALA A 1034 -18.99 -23.15 68.49
N VAL A 1035 -19.31 -24.22 67.76
CA VAL A 1035 -20.26 -24.18 66.63
C VAL A 1035 -21.69 -23.96 67.15
N VAL A 1036 -22.34 -22.92 66.64
CA VAL A 1036 -23.74 -22.58 66.88
C VAL A 1036 -24.60 -23.28 65.84
N ALA A 1037 -25.68 -23.93 66.29
CA ALA A 1037 -26.61 -24.61 65.39
C ALA A 1037 -27.26 -23.62 64.41
N ALA A 1038 -27.07 -23.85 63.11
CA ALA A 1038 -27.62 -23.05 62.04
C ALA A 1038 -27.90 -23.92 60.81
N SER A 1039 -28.87 -23.52 59.99
CA SER A 1039 -29.12 -24.15 58.70
C SER A 1039 -28.33 -23.44 57.60
N VAL A 1040 -27.69 -24.23 56.72
CA VAL A 1040 -26.93 -23.74 55.57
C VAL A 1040 -27.79 -23.83 54.32
N SER A 1041 -27.81 -22.77 53.53
CA SER A 1041 -28.37 -22.76 52.17
C SER A 1041 -27.39 -22.08 51.22
N TYR A 1042 -27.34 -22.53 49.97
CA TYR A 1042 -26.54 -21.91 48.93
C TYR A 1042 -27.42 -21.55 47.74
N ALA A 1043 -27.42 -20.27 47.38
CA ALA A 1043 -28.11 -19.76 46.20
C ALA A 1043 -27.08 -19.56 45.08
N ALA A 1044 -26.88 -20.59 44.25
CA ALA A 1044 -25.89 -20.56 43.16
C ALA A 1044 -26.07 -19.36 42.21
N GLY A 1045 -27.31 -18.94 41.93
CA GLY A 1045 -27.59 -17.77 41.09
C GLY A 1045 -27.24 -16.42 41.73
N ALA A 1046 -27.04 -16.37 43.05
CA ALA A 1046 -26.60 -15.17 43.78
C ALA A 1046 -25.17 -15.31 44.31
N LEU A 1047 -24.49 -16.43 44.03
CA LEU A 1047 -23.19 -16.81 44.59
C LEU A 1047 -23.12 -16.70 46.12
N THR A 1048 -24.26 -16.78 46.81
CA THR A 1048 -24.35 -16.47 48.24
C THR A 1048 -24.71 -17.72 49.03
N ALA A 1049 -23.87 -18.08 50.00
CA ALA A 1049 -24.22 -19.03 51.06
C ALA A 1049 -24.79 -18.27 52.25
N SER A 1050 -25.80 -18.85 52.90
CA SER A 1050 -26.49 -18.26 54.04
C SER A 1050 -26.55 -19.25 55.21
N LEU A 1051 -26.22 -18.77 56.41
CA LEU A 1051 -26.36 -19.41 57.70
C LEU A 1051 -27.51 -18.77 58.46
N THR A 1052 -28.60 -19.52 58.64
CA THR A 1052 -29.74 -19.07 59.44
C THR A 1052 -29.66 -19.70 60.84
N PRO A 1053 -29.43 -18.92 61.92
CA PRO A 1053 -29.35 -19.45 63.28
C PRO A 1053 -30.63 -20.22 63.67
N ALA A 1054 -30.47 -21.39 64.29
CA ALA A 1054 -31.61 -22.22 64.74
C ALA A 1054 -32.32 -21.62 65.97
N SER A 1055 -31.65 -20.72 66.69
CA SER A 1055 -32.18 -19.93 67.80
C SER A 1055 -31.55 -18.53 67.80
N ALA A 1056 -32.15 -17.58 68.51
CA ALA A 1056 -31.57 -16.24 68.66
C ALA A 1056 -30.16 -16.32 69.27
N LEU A 1057 -29.21 -15.61 68.65
CA LEU A 1057 -27.82 -15.52 69.08
C LEU A 1057 -27.73 -14.71 70.38
N ALA A 1058 -27.03 -15.23 71.39
CA ALA A 1058 -26.99 -14.63 72.74
C ALA A 1058 -25.80 -13.69 72.95
#